data_AF-A0A9J6AQB6-F1
#
_entry.id   AF-A0A9J6AQB6-F1
#
_cell.length_a   1.000
_cell.length_b   1.000
_cell.length_c   1.000
_cell.angle_alpha   90.00
_cell.angle_beta   90.00
_cell.angle_gamma   90.00
#
_symmetry.space_group_name_H-M   'P 1'
#
loop_
_entity.id
_entity.type
_entity.pdbx_description
1 polymer ?
#
loop_
_entity_poly.entity_id
_entity_poly.type
_entity_poly.pdbx_seq_one_letter_code
_entity_poly.pdbx_strand_id
1 'polypeptide(L)'
;MFCQLQWKKEDILSRFLKITGTDPKYLRDIILNFIIAGKDTTATTLSWFIYVLCKYPHVQEKIAQEIKESVTHEKENATDVTDFASNVSEDALEKMQYLHAALTETLRLYPAVPADTKLCFSDDTLPDGFSVNKGDTVSYLPYAMGRMKLIWGDDAEEYEPERWLDRDGFFRHENPFKFTAFQSSISITAIFLSLVFCVFILHLLTKKVHVKKRYHPVGGTIFNHLINFHRLHHYMTDLAGKYKTYRLVSPFRNDIFTSDPANVEYILKTNFENYGKGRYSYNILKDLFGDGIFTVDGDKWRKQRKFLSHEFSTRVLRDFSSVVFREDAAKLAHILSEAVKSSKIIDIQDLFMKATLDSIFRISFGVELDSMCGSNDEGKKFINAFDDASALTLWRFVDILWKIKRFLNIRSEAKLRDNIKTIDEFVYKLIHRKTEQMSKPEADLSLQWKKEDILSRFLQIAETDPKYLRDIILNFIIAGKDTTSTTLSWFIYVLCKYPHVQEKVVQEIKEATNEKQDATDIMDFAANVSEDALEKMQYLHAALTETLRLYPAVPMNGKLCFSDDTLPDGFSVNKGDIVAYQSYAMGRMKFIWGDDAEEYKPERWLNGDGFFRPENPFKFTAFQAGPRICLGKEFAYRQMKILSALLLRYFVFRLSDDKKTVNYRTMISLHIDGGLHVRFWYNPPLLESALCMQQNFKAQPSDIFLCSAPKTGTTWRNALTFSIMTRHDDFTNSPLLNKLPHECIPCLELAFLSNPEFVDAELPLLSTHLPYTLLPKSILESDNCKIIYICREPKDTFVSWWYFTQTIKAKLSSKVSLVTPDHAFKWFFQGKSGYGPYWDHILGYWKASVERPERVFFFKYEDLKEDTLGYVKKLG
;
A
#
# COMPACT_ATOMS: atom_id res chain seq x y z
N MET A 1 -30.03 -10.18 -6.41
CA MET A 1 -31.16 -10.91 -5.81
C MET A 1 -30.81 -12.41 -5.79
N PHE A 2 -29.90 -12.83 -4.92
CA PHE A 2 -29.48 -14.24 -4.73
C PHE A 2 -29.75 -14.64 -3.27
N CYS A 3 -31.02 -14.59 -2.91
CA CYS A 3 -31.51 -15.01 -1.60
C CYS A 3 -32.83 -15.71 -1.87
N GLN A 4 -32.77 -17.04 -2.11
CA GLN A 4 -33.84 -18.03 -1.96
C GLN A 4 -33.50 -19.28 -2.80
N LEU A 5 -32.56 -20.09 -2.33
CA LEU A 5 -32.65 -21.53 -2.54
C LEU A 5 -33.08 -22.11 -1.20
N GLN A 6 -34.32 -22.58 -1.12
CA GLN A 6 -34.87 -23.25 0.05
C GLN A 6 -34.08 -24.55 0.31
N TRP A 7 -33.13 -24.51 1.24
CA TRP A 7 -32.54 -25.71 1.82
C TRP A 7 -33.56 -26.35 2.78
N LYS A 8 -34.54 -27.07 2.23
CA LYS A 8 -35.29 -28.10 2.96
C LYS A 8 -34.65 -29.46 2.66
N LYS A 9 -33.54 -29.76 3.34
CA LYS A 9 -33.02 -31.11 3.64
C LYS A 9 -31.90 -30.89 4.67
N GLU A 10 -31.96 -31.58 5.80
CA GLU A 10 -31.00 -31.44 6.91
C GLU A 10 -29.55 -31.47 6.42
N ASP A 11 -28.75 -30.46 6.79
CA ASP A 11 -27.35 -30.42 6.37
C ASP A 11 -26.51 -31.52 7.04
N ILE A 12 -25.45 -31.95 6.37
CA ILE A 12 -24.56 -33.04 6.82
C ILE A 12 -23.97 -32.77 8.21
N LEU A 13 -23.69 -31.52 8.56
CA LEU A 13 -23.16 -31.14 9.87
C LEU A 13 -24.22 -31.32 10.96
N SER A 14 -25.49 -30.98 10.68
CA SER A 14 -26.64 -31.26 11.54
C SER A 14 -26.86 -32.77 11.76
N ARG A 15 -26.60 -33.61 10.74
CA ARG A 15 -26.61 -35.08 10.88
C ARG A 15 -25.44 -35.60 11.72
N PHE A 16 -24.24 -35.07 11.52
CA PHE A 16 -23.08 -35.42 12.36
C PHE A 16 -23.31 -35.01 13.82
N LEU A 17 -23.81 -33.81 14.08
CA LEU A 17 -24.13 -33.34 15.43
C LEU A 17 -25.16 -34.21 16.17
N LYS A 18 -26.13 -34.80 15.44
CA LYS A 18 -27.11 -35.75 16.00
C LYS A 18 -26.51 -37.11 16.36
N ILE A 19 -25.48 -37.56 15.64
CA ILE A 19 -24.84 -38.88 15.82
C ILE A 19 -23.64 -38.82 16.78
N THR A 20 -22.86 -37.73 16.80
CA THR A 20 -21.58 -37.62 17.52
C THR A 20 -21.68 -37.03 18.94
N GLY A 21 -22.82 -36.44 19.29
CA GLY A 21 -22.91 -35.56 20.47
C GLY A 21 -22.00 -34.33 20.37
N THR A 22 -22.01 -33.48 21.39
CA THR A 22 -21.33 -32.16 21.41
C THR A 22 -19.85 -32.22 21.87
N ASP A 23 -19.06 -33.19 21.41
CA ASP A 23 -17.59 -33.10 21.54
C ASP A 23 -17.00 -32.35 20.33
N PRO A 24 -16.53 -31.09 20.53
CA PRO A 24 -16.00 -30.29 19.44
C PRO A 24 -14.71 -30.84 18.86
N LYS A 25 -13.94 -31.64 19.60
CA LYS A 25 -12.64 -32.16 19.15
C LYS A 25 -12.83 -33.32 18.18
N TYR A 26 -13.76 -34.22 18.48
CA TYR A 26 -14.14 -35.32 17.60
C TYR A 26 -14.87 -34.81 16.34
N LEU A 27 -15.82 -33.89 16.50
CA LEU A 27 -16.49 -33.23 15.37
C LEU A 27 -15.48 -32.47 14.50
N ARG A 28 -14.51 -31.78 15.10
CA ARG A 28 -13.41 -31.14 14.39
C ARG A 28 -12.57 -32.14 13.62
N ASP A 29 -12.21 -33.29 14.18
CA ASP A 29 -11.36 -34.26 13.51
C ASP A 29 -12.11 -34.95 12.34
N ILE A 30 -13.43 -35.20 12.48
CA ILE A 30 -14.30 -35.63 11.37
C ILE A 30 -14.40 -34.53 10.30
N ILE A 31 -14.70 -33.29 10.69
CA ILE A 31 -14.82 -32.16 9.76
C ILE A 31 -13.48 -31.91 9.07
N LEU A 32 -12.35 -32.01 9.77
CA LEU A 32 -11.02 -31.88 9.19
C LEU A 32 -10.73 -33.00 8.20
N ASN A 33 -11.10 -34.24 8.51
CA ASN A 33 -10.99 -35.35 7.57
C ASN A 33 -11.87 -35.13 6.35
N PHE A 34 -13.12 -34.68 6.50
CA PHE A 34 -14.01 -34.36 5.37
C PHE A 34 -13.52 -33.16 4.54
N ILE A 35 -12.94 -32.13 5.17
CA ILE A 35 -12.41 -30.96 4.47
C ILE A 35 -11.12 -31.33 3.71
N ILE A 36 -10.23 -32.10 4.33
CA ILE A 36 -8.99 -32.57 3.69
C ILE A 36 -9.32 -33.57 2.57
N ALA A 37 -10.20 -34.54 2.84
CA ALA A 37 -10.61 -35.58 1.88
C ALA A 37 -11.66 -35.12 0.87
N GLY A 38 -12.22 -33.92 0.99
CA GLY A 38 -13.22 -33.36 0.07
C GLY A 38 -12.73 -32.16 -0.73
N LYS A 39 -11.79 -31.37 -0.20
CA LYS A 39 -11.26 -30.19 -0.88
C LYS A 39 -10.05 -30.50 -1.76
N ASP A 40 -9.00 -31.10 -1.18
CA ASP A 40 -7.74 -31.28 -1.90
C ASP A 40 -7.81 -32.46 -2.89
N THR A 41 -8.49 -33.56 -2.53
CA THR A 41 -8.71 -34.73 -3.39
C THR A 41 -9.62 -34.42 -4.59
N THR A 42 -10.75 -33.74 -4.37
CA THR A 42 -11.69 -33.34 -5.44
C THR A 42 -11.06 -32.30 -6.35
N ALA A 43 -10.38 -31.29 -5.80
CA ALA A 43 -9.70 -30.28 -6.63
C ALA A 43 -8.56 -30.89 -7.46
N THR A 44 -7.81 -31.85 -6.91
CA THR A 44 -6.77 -32.59 -7.64
C THR A 44 -7.37 -33.43 -8.76
N THR A 45 -8.46 -34.13 -8.47
CA THR A 45 -9.20 -34.93 -9.47
C THR A 45 -9.71 -34.05 -10.61
N LEU A 46 -10.38 -32.93 -10.29
CA LEU A 46 -10.87 -31.98 -11.29
C LEU A 46 -9.73 -31.36 -12.10
N SER A 47 -8.59 -31.06 -11.48
CA SER A 47 -7.43 -30.52 -12.19
C SER A 47 -6.87 -31.52 -13.22
N TRP A 48 -6.74 -32.79 -12.83
CA TRP A 48 -6.32 -33.85 -13.75
C TRP A 48 -7.38 -34.11 -14.83
N PHE A 49 -8.67 -34.05 -14.47
CA PHE A 49 -9.76 -34.21 -15.42
C PHE A 49 -9.71 -33.13 -16.51
N ILE A 50 -9.58 -31.86 -16.12
CA ILE A 50 -9.43 -30.75 -17.08
C ILE A 50 -8.15 -30.91 -17.92
N TYR A 51 -7.03 -31.31 -17.32
CA TYR A 51 -5.80 -31.59 -18.05
C TYR A 51 -6.00 -32.68 -19.11
N VAL A 52 -6.71 -33.75 -18.77
CA VAL A 52 -6.98 -34.86 -19.68
C VAL A 52 -7.96 -34.45 -20.78
N LEU A 53 -9.01 -33.66 -20.49
CA LEU A 53 -9.91 -33.13 -21.52
C LEU A 53 -9.17 -32.28 -22.56
N CYS A 54 -8.20 -31.46 -22.12
CA CYS A 54 -7.34 -30.71 -23.04
C CYS A 54 -6.49 -31.62 -23.95
N LYS A 55 -6.16 -32.83 -23.50
CA LYS A 55 -5.34 -33.80 -24.25
C LYS A 55 -6.18 -34.67 -25.19
N TYR A 56 -7.47 -34.88 -24.89
CA TYR A 56 -8.37 -35.72 -25.68
C TYR A 56 -9.65 -34.95 -26.08
N PRO A 57 -9.57 -34.06 -27.09
CA PRO A 57 -10.69 -33.21 -27.50
C PRO A 57 -11.97 -33.98 -27.89
N HIS A 58 -11.83 -35.17 -28.47
CA HIS A 58 -12.98 -36.01 -28.83
C HIS A 58 -13.80 -36.47 -27.59
N VAL A 59 -13.15 -36.64 -26.43
CA VAL A 59 -13.84 -36.94 -25.17
C VAL A 59 -14.58 -35.69 -24.67
N GLN A 60 -13.95 -34.51 -24.80
CA GLN A 60 -14.58 -33.24 -24.45
C GLN A 60 -15.82 -32.97 -25.31
N GLU A 61 -15.79 -33.26 -26.61
CA GLU A 61 -16.94 -33.11 -27.52
C GLU A 61 -18.09 -34.05 -27.12
N LYS A 62 -17.81 -35.32 -26.83
CA LYS A 62 -18.82 -36.28 -26.36
C LYS A 62 -19.47 -35.85 -25.04
N ILE A 63 -18.67 -35.37 -24.08
CA ILE A 63 -19.18 -34.84 -22.81
C ILE A 63 -20.04 -33.58 -23.05
N ALA A 64 -19.58 -32.67 -23.91
CA ALA A 64 -20.34 -31.45 -24.22
C ALA A 64 -21.68 -31.78 -24.89
N GLN A 65 -21.72 -32.78 -25.77
CA GLN A 65 -22.94 -33.28 -26.37
C GLN A 65 -23.87 -33.92 -25.33
N GLU A 66 -23.35 -34.80 -24.47
CA GLU A 66 -24.12 -35.43 -23.39
C GLU A 66 -24.71 -34.41 -22.41
N ILE A 67 -23.94 -33.39 -22.04
CA ILE A 67 -24.39 -32.29 -21.19
C ILE A 67 -25.52 -31.52 -21.89
N LYS A 68 -25.38 -31.25 -23.19
CA LYS A 68 -26.42 -30.55 -23.96
C LYS A 68 -27.71 -31.36 -23.98
N GLU A 69 -27.64 -32.66 -24.27
CA GLU A 69 -28.79 -33.57 -24.32
C GLU A 69 -29.44 -33.78 -22.94
N SER A 70 -28.64 -33.78 -21.86
CA SER A 70 -29.12 -34.02 -20.50
C SER A 70 -29.71 -32.79 -19.82
N VAL A 71 -29.24 -31.58 -20.18
CA VAL A 71 -29.64 -30.31 -19.52
C VAL A 71 -30.69 -29.54 -20.31
N THR A 72 -30.78 -29.70 -21.64
CA THR A 72 -31.74 -28.93 -22.47
C THR A 72 -33.03 -29.71 -22.76
N HIS A 73 -34.08 -29.43 -22.00
CA HIS A 73 -35.45 -29.81 -22.37
C HIS A 73 -36.09 -28.69 -23.20
N GLU A 74 -36.30 -28.92 -24.52
CA GLU A 74 -37.21 -28.26 -25.49
C GLU A 74 -37.53 -26.74 -25.43
N LYS A 75 -36.89 -25.92 -24.59
CA LYS A 75 -37.06 -24.46 -24.56
C LYS A 75 -35.72 -23.75 -24.41
N GLU A 76 -35.35 -23.10 -25.50
CA GLU A 76 -34.42 -21.97 -25.68
C GLU A 76 -33.03 -22.02 -25.03
N ASN A 77 -32.01 -21.64 -25.81
CA ASN A 77 -30.61 -21.56 -25.39
C ASN A 77 -30.47 -20.73 -24.10
N ALA A 78 -29.87 -21.33 -23.06
CA ALA A 78 -29.50 -20.61 -21.85
C ALA A 78 -28.68 -19.36 -22.20
N THR A 79 -29.17 -18.18 -21.82
CA THR A 79 -28.57 -16.90 -22.22
C THR A 79 -27.36 -16.50 -21.36
N ASP A 80 -27.14 -17.16 -20.22
CA ASP A 80 -25.93 -17.02 -19.40
C ASP A 80 -25.62 -18.28 -18.54
N VAL A 81 -24.45 -18.27 -17.89
CA VAL A 81 -23.92 -19.38 -17.06
C VAL A 81 -24.79 -19.67 -15.84
N THR A 82 -25.49 -18.67 -15.32
CA THR A 82 -26.37 -18.77 -14.15
C THR A 82 -27.62 -19.56 -14.48
N ASP A 83 -28.20 -19.27 -15.64
CA ASP A 83 -29.39 -19.94 -16.15
C ASP A 83 -29.08 -21.42 -16.45
N PHE A 84 -27.94 -21.68 -17.10
CA PHE A 84 -27.43 -23.04 -17.30
C PHE A 84 -27.27 -23.80 -15.98
N ALA A 85 -26.62 -23.20 -14.97
CA ALA A 85 -26.41 -23.84 -13.67
C ALA A 85 -27.71 -24.17 -12.93
N SER A 86 -28.77 -23.38 -13.15
CA SER A 86 -30.09 -23.64 -12.55
C SER A 86 -30.85 -24.81 -13.19
N ASN A 87 -30.50 -25.18 -14.43
CA ASN A 87 -31.11 -26.27 -15.19
C ASN A 87 -30.41 -27.64 -14.97
N VAL A 88 -29.26 -27.68 -14.29
CA VAL A 88 -28.57 -28.93 -13.93
C VAL A 88 -29.28 -29.57 -12.73
N SER A 89 -30.24 -30.44 -13.00
CA SER A 89 -30.99 -31.21 -12.00
C SER A 89 -30.31 -32.54 -11.61
N GLU A 90 -30.75 -33.16 -10.52
CA GLU A 90 -30.28 -34.50 -10.10
C GLU A 90 -30.55 -35.55 -11.20
N ASP A 91 -31.74 -35.53 -11.81
CA ASP A 91 -32.10 -36.35 -12.96
C ASP A 91 -31.21 -36.10 -14.19
N ALA A 92 -30.78 -34.85 -14.41
CA ALA A 92 -29.85 -34.52 -15.49
C ALA A 92 -28.45 -35.08 -15.21
N LEU A 93 -27.97 -35.02 -13.96
CA LEU A 93 -26.68 -35.59 -13.55
C LEU A 93 -26.67 -37.12 -13.64
N GLU A 94 -27.76 -37.79 -13.29
CA GLU A 94 -27.89 -39.24 -13.43
C GLU A 94 -27.84 -39.71 -14.90
N LYS A 95 -28.22 -38.86 -15.86
CA LYS A 95 -28.13 -39.16 -17.29
C LYS A 95 -26.73 -38.97 -17.89
N MET A 96 -25.81 -38.29 -17.18
CA MET A 96 -24.45 -38.00 -17.67
C MET A 96 -23.48 -39.17 -17.42
N GLN A 97 -23.78 -40.31 -18.04
CA GLN A 97 -23.05 -41.58 -17.84
C GLN A 97 -21.63 -41.54 -18.43
N TYR A 98 -21.44 -40.88 -19.57
CA TYR A 98 -20.15 -40.71 -20.23
C TYR A 98 -19.24 -39.76 -19.45
N LEU A 99 -19.79 -38.68 -18.88
CA LEU A 99 -19.08 -37.81 -17.94
C LEU A 99 -18.60 -38.58 -16.70
N HIS A 100 -19.45 -39.44 -16.14
CA HIS A 100 -19.09 -40.28 -15.00
C HIS A 100 -17.97 -41.28 -15.37
N ALA A 101 -18.06 -41.89 -16.55
CA ALA A 101 -17.03 -42.77 -17.10
C ALA A 101 -15.68 -42.05 -17.28
N ALA A 102 -15.69 -40.84 -17.82
CA ALA A 102 -14.47 -40.05 -18.03
C ALA A 102 -13.83 -39.59 -16.71
N LEU A 103 -14.63 -39.20 -15.72
CA LEU A 103 -14.12 -38.89 -14.37
C LEU A 103 -13.51 -40.13 -13.70
N THR A 104 -14.13 -41.29 -13.87
CA THR A 104 -13.64 -42.57 -13.33
C THR A 104 -12.33 -42.99 -14.01
N GLU A 105 -12.26 -42.86 -15.32
CA GLU A 105 -11.03 -43.15 -16.09
C GLU A 105 -9.90 -42.20 -15.71
N THR A 106 -10.22 -40.95 -15.42
CA THR A 106 -9.25 -39.97 -14.91
C THR A 106 -8.74 -40.40 -13.54
N LEU A 107 -9.60 -40.88 -12.65
CA LEU A 107 -9.18 -41.38 -11.33
C LEU A 107 -8.34 -42.65 -11.40
N ARG A 108 -8.54 -43.51 -12.42
CA ARG A 108 -7.69 -44.68 -12.67
C ARG A 108 -6.26 -44.28 -12.98
N LEU A 109 -6.07 -43.35 -13.91
CA LEU A 109 -4.73 -42.89 -14.30
C LEU A 109 -4.16 -41.86 -13.31
N TYR A 110 -4.99 -40.99 -12.74
CA TYR A 110 -4.56 -39.89 -11.89
C TYR A 110 -5.34 -39.88 -10.57
N PRO A 111 -5.16 -40.92 -9.72
CA PRO A 111 -5.85 -41.00 -8.44
C PRO A 111 -5.40 -39.84 -7.54
N ALA A 112 -6.34 -39.28 -6.79
CA ALA A 112 -6.07 -38.23 -5.81
C ALA A 112 -5.07 -38.67 -4.71
N VAL A 113 -4.99 -39.97 -4.45
CA VAL A 113 -4.02 -40.60 -3.53
C VAL A 113 -3.20 -41.63 -4.31
N PRO A 114 -1.96 -41.32 -4.71
CA PRO A 114 -1.17 -42.18 -5.59
C PRO A 114 -0.56 -43.41 -4.89
N ALA A 115 -0.49 -43.37 -3.56
CA ALA A 115 0.06 -44.42 -2.69
C ALA A 115 -0.65 -44.36 -1.32
N ASP A 116 -0.94 -45.52 -0.74
CA ASP A 116 -1.47 -45.61 0.62
C ASP A 116 -0.82 -46.80 1.34
N THR A 117 -0.52 -46.61 2.62
CA THR A 117 0.27 -47.53 3.44
C THR A 117 -0.55 -47.98 4.64
N LYS A 118 -0.67 -49.29 4.82
CA LYS A 118 -1.34 -49.92 5.96
C LYS A 118 -0.31 -50.58 6.87
N LEU A 119 -0.57 -50.52 8.18
CA LEU A 119 0.23 -51.19 9.20
C LEU A 119 -0.40 -52.56 9.52
N CYS A 120 0.41 -53.63 9.51
CA CYS A 120 -0.01 -54.96 9.91
C CYS A 120 -0.14 -55.02 11.44
N PHE A 121 -1.36 -55.22 11.94
CA PHE A 121 -1.61 -55.29 13.39
C PHE A 121 -1.37 -56.70 13.97
N SER A 122 -1.25 -57.71 13.12
CA SER A 122 -0.93 -59.11 13.43
C SER A 122 -0.17 -59.74 12.26
N ASP A 123 0.50 -60.86 12.51
CA ASP A 123 1.08 -61.69 11.45
C ASP A 123 -0.06 -62.20 10.55
N ASP A 124 0.16 -62.21 9.23
CA ASP A 124 -0.82 -62.61 8.21
C ASP A 124 -0.13 -63.17 6.96
N THR A 125 -0.87 -63.83 6.07
CA THR A 125 -0.38 -64.28 4.77
C THR A 125 -1.25 -63.69 3.67
N LEU A 126 -0.64 -62.89 2.79
CA LEU A 126 -1.32 -62.24 1.69
C LEU A 126 -1.84 -63.28 0.66
N PRO A 127 -2.85 -62.93 -0.16
CA PRO A 127 -3.45 -63.87 -1.12
C PRO A 127 -2.48 -64.45 -2.18
N ASP A 128 -1.32 -63.83 -2.37
CA ASP A 128 -0.23 -64.30 -3.23
C ASP A 128 0.72 -65.30 -2.53
N GLY A 129 0.42 -65.66 -1.27
CA GLY A 129 1.14 -66.65 -0.48
C GLY A 129 2.31 -66.09 0.34
N PHE A 130 2.58 -64.78 0.28
CA PHE A 130 3.66 -64.15 1.04
C PHE A 130 3.21 -63.75 2.45
N SER A 131 3.99 -64.10 3.47
CA SER A 131 3.71 -63.74 4.85
C SER A 131 4.18 -62.33 5.20
N VAL A 132 3.38 -61.62 5.99
CA VAL A 132 3.67 -60.31 6.59
C VAL A 132 3.58 -60.43 8.11
N ASN A 133 4.48 -59.78 8.84
CA ASN A 133 4.49 -59.84 10.31
C ASN A 133 3.82 -58.62 10.93
N LYS A 134 3.42 -58.76 12.19
CA LYS A 134 2.94 -57.67 13.02
C LYS A 134 4.00 -56.56 13.10
N GLY A 135 3.58 -55.34 12.77
CA GLY A 135 4.43 -54.16 12.72
C GLY A 135 4.99 -53.86 11.33
N ASP A 136 4.88 -54.78 10.37
CA ASP A 136 5.24 -54.50 8.98
C ASP A 136 4.26 -53.51 8.36
N THR A 137 4.73 -52.77 7.36
CA THR A 137 3.89 -51.82 6.61
C THR A 137 3.75 -52.29 5.17
N VAL A 138 2.50 -52.43 4.72
CA VAL A 138 2.15 -52.84 3.35
C VAL A 138 1.64 -51.61 2.62
N SER A 139 2.31 -51.24 1.54
CA SER A 139 1.89 -50.11 0.70
C SER A 139 1.31 -50.63 -0.61
N TYR A 140 0.15 -50.10 -0.98
CA TYR A 140 -0.40 -50.28 -2.33
C TYR A 140 -0.32 -48.95 -3.08
N LEU A 141 -0.12 -49.03 -4.39
CA LEU A 141 0.18 -47.89 -5.24
C LEU A 141 -0.90 -47.74 -6.32
N PRO A 142 -2.06 -47.12 -6.02
CA PRO A 142 -3.14 -46.92 -7.00
C PRO A 142 -2.67 -46.32 -8.32
N TYR A 143 -1.70 -45.39 -8.28
CA TYR A 143 -1.16 -44.77 -9.49
C TYR A 143 -0.43 -45.78 -10.40
N ALA A 144 0.31 -46.72 -9.81
CA ALA A 144 0.99 -47.78 -10.54
C ALA A 144 -0.01 -48.84 -11.00
N MET A 145 -0.90 -49.28 -10.12
CA MET A 145 -1.95 -50.28 -10.41
C MET A 145 -2.87 -49.84 -11.55
N GLY A 146 -3.18 -48.54 -11.63
CA GLY A 146 -3.94 -47.96 -12.73
C GLY A 146 -3.28 -48.12 -14.10
N ARG A 147 -1.97 -48.42 -14.18
CA ARG A 147 -1.20 -48.56 -15.45
C ARG A 147 -0.61 -49.95 -15.66
N MET A 148 -0.90 -50.89 -14.77
CA MET A 148 -0.35 -52.25 -14.89
C MET A 148 -1.05 -53.00 -16.00
N LYS A 149 -0.29 -53.39 -17.03
CA LYS A 149 -0.77 -54.28 -18.11
C LYS A 149 -1.41 -55.56 -17.61
N LEU A 150 -0.89 -56.10 -16.51
CA LEU A 150 -1.42 -57.30 -15.85
C LEU A 150 -2.89 -57.13 -15.40
N ILE A 151 -3.31 -55.90 -15.06
CA ILE A 151 -4.64 -55.60 -14.53
C ILE A 151 -5.57 -55.07 -15.63
N TRP A 152 -5.04 -54.26 -16.55
CA TRP A 152 -5.85 -53.49 -17.50
C TRP A 152 -5.70 -53.88 -18.97
N GLY A 153 -4.75 -54.73 -19.33
CA GLY A 153 -4.47 -55.11 -20.73
C GLY A 153 -3.35 -54.29 -21.37
N ASP A 154 -3.13 -54.46 -22.67
CA ASP A 154 -2.05 -53.77 -23.40
C ASP A 154 -2.27 -52.25 -23.55
N ASP A 155 -3.52 -51.82 -23.45
CA ASP A 155 -4.04 -50.46 -23.47
C ASP A 155 -4.08 -49.81 -22.07
N ALA A 156 -3.42 -50.40 -21.07
CA ALA A 156 -3.44 -49.94 -19.67
C ALA A 156 -3.03 -48.46 -19.47
N GLU A 157 -2.27 -47.86 -20.37
CA GLU A 157 -1.86 -46.45 -20.28
C GLU A 157 -2.71 -45.51 -21.13
N GLU A 158 -3.56 -46.06 -22.00
CA GLU A 158 -4.47 -45.29 -22.84
C GLU A 158 -5.63 -44.76 -22.00
N TYR A 159 -6.13 -43.58 -22.37
CA TYR A 159 -7.26 -42.95 -21.69
C TYR A 159 -8.52 -43.22 -22.50
N GLU A 160 -9.33 -44.18 -22.05
CA GLU A 160 -10.50 -44.67 -22.77
C GLU A 160 -11.71 -44.75 -21.81
N PRO A 161 -12.48 -43.65 -21.69
CA PRO A 161 -13.70 -43.63 -20.87
C PRO A 161 -14.69 -44.75 -21.20
N GLU A 162 -14.75 -45.17 -22.46
CA GLU A 162 -15.62 -46.24 -22.97
C GLU A 162 -15.41 -47.59 -22.28
N ARG A 163 -14.25 -47.81 -21.66
CA ARG A 163 -13.95 -48.99 -20.85
C ARG A 163 -14.95 -49.18 -19.71
N TRP A 164 -15.49 -48.08 -19.20
CA TRP A 164 -16.45 -48.08 -18.11
C TRP A 164 -17.90 -48.13 -18.60
N LEU A 165 -18.18 -48.23 -19.90
CA LEU A 165 -19.53 -48.22 -20.47
C LEU A 165 -19.89 -49.58 -21.07
N ASP A 166 -21.11 -50.05 -20.84
CA ASP A 166 -21.65 -51.23 -21.52
C ASP A 166 -22.01 -50.94 -22.99
N ARG A 167 -22.57 -51.94 -23.68
CA ARG A 167 -22.92 -51.83 -25.10
C ARG A 167 -24.04 -50.83 -25.37
N ASP A 168 -24.84 -50.52 -24.34
CA ASP A 168 -25.97 -49.58 -24.41
C ASP A 168 -25.58 -48.19 -23.88
N GLY A 169 -24.30 -47.99 -23.51
CA GLY A 169 -23.76 -46.70 -23.06
C GLY A 169 -23.97 -46.41 -21.58
N PHE A 170 -24.41 -47.40 -20.78
CA PHE A 170 -24.56 -47.24 -19.32
C PHE A 170 -23.26 -47.59 -18.59
N PHE A 171 -23.00 -46.91 -17.47
CA PHE A 171 -21.82 -47.15 -16.67
C PHE A 171 -21.82 -48.56 -16.05
N ARG A 172 -20.77 -49.35 -16.32
CA ARG A 172 -20.58 -50.69 -15.78
C ARG A 172 -20.20 -50.62 -14.31
N HIS A 173 -21.06 -51.13 -13.44
CA HIS A 173 -20.69 -51.43 -12.06
C HIS A 173 -19.90 -52.75 -11.97
N GLU A 174 -18.58 -52.69 -12.14
CA GLU A 174 -17.72 -53.85 -11.87
C GLU A 174 -17.44 -54.07 -10.36
N ASN A 175 -17.05 -55.31 -10.05
CA ASN A 175 -16.89 -55.91 -8.72
C ASN A 175 -16.13 -55.01 -7.70
N PRO A 176 -16.65 -54.85 -6.45
CA PRO A 176 -16.08 -54.02 -5.38
C PRO A 176 -14.58 -54.21 -5.09
N PHE A 177 -13.97 -55.34 -5.45
CA PHE A 177 -12.57 -55.65 -5.15
C PHE A 177 -11.52 -54.91 -6.00
N LYS A 178 -11.92 -54.01 -6.90
CA LYS A 178 -11.02 -52.96 -7.45
C LYS A 178 -11.03 -51.65 -6.63
N PHE A 179 -11.85 -51.57 -5.57
CA PHE A 179 -11.97 -50.39 -4.71
C PHE A 179 -12.33 -50.80 -3.26
N THR A 180 -11.39 -51.40 -2.52
CA THR A 180 -11.58 -51.67 -1.08
C THR A 180 -10.40 -51.20 -0.25
N ALA A 181 -10.47 -49.95 0.19
CA ALA A 181 -9.69 -49.44 1.32
C ALA A 181 -10.52 -48.41 2.12
N PHE A 182 -11.75 -48.77 2.54
CA PHE A 182 -12.54 -47.84 3.35
C PHE A 182 -13.44 -48.45 4.45
N GLN A 183 -13.52 -49.78 4.64
CA GLN A 183 -14.57 -50.34 5.52
C GLN A 183 -14.15 -51.11 6.78
N SER A 184 -12.87 -51.33 7.10
CA SER A 184 -12.49 -52.20 8.25
C SER A 184 -11.79 -51.51 9.44
N SER A 185 -11.68 -50.17 9.48
CA SER A 185 -11.02 -49.44 10.59
C SER A 185 -11.94 -48.98 11.73
N ILE A 186 -13.26 -49.25 11.64
CA ILE A 186 -14.26 -48.73 12.59
C ILE A 186 -14.37 -49.58 13.87
N SER A 187 -14.10 -50.89 13.80
CA SER A 187 -14.40 -51.78 14.94
C SER A 187 -13.34 -51.79 16.04
N ILE A 188 -12.05 -51.61 15.72
CA ILE A 188 -10.96 -51.61 16.72
C ILE A 188 -10.86 -50.23 17.41
N THR A 189 -11.15 -49.15 16.67
CA THR A 189 -11.21 -47.79 17.23
C THR A 189 -12.38 -47.62 18.19
N ALA A 190 -13.54 -48.22 17.92
CA ALA A 190 -14.71 -48.17 18.81
C ALA A 190 -14.44 -48.75 20.22
N ILE A 191 -13.68 -49.84 20.30
CA ILE A 191 -13.35 -50.48 21.58
C ILE A 191 -12.38 -49.60 22.38
N PHE A 192 -11.35 -49.05 21.73
CA PHE A 192 -10.43 -48.09 22.36
C PHE A 192 -11.14 -46.80 22.81
N LEU A 193 -12.09 -46.31 22.02
CA LEU A 193 -12.93 -45.15 22.32
C LEU A 193 -13.79 -45.35 23.58
N SER A 194 -14.35 -46.55 23.79
CA SER A 194 -15.17 -46.86 24.97
C SER A 194 -14.37 -46.87 26.28
N LEU A 195 -13.14 -47.39 26.26
CA LEU A 195 -12.27 -47.46 27.44
C LEU A 195 -11.79 -46.07 27.87
N VAL A 196 -11.47 -45.22 26.89
CA VAL A 196 -11.07 -43.82 27.10
C VAL A 196 -12.26 -42.97 27.56
N PHE A 197 -13.47 -43.25 27.06
CA PHE A 197 -14.72 -42.61 27.47
C PHE A 197 -15.02 -42.83 28.96
N CYS A 198 -14.83 -44.05 29.48
CA CYS A 198 -15.01 -44.34 30.90
C CYS A 198 -14.02 -43.59 31.80
N VAL A 199 -12.75 -43.45 31.39
CA VAL A 199 -11.73 -42.68 32.12
C VAL A 199 -12.06 -41.17 32.10
N PHE A 200 -12.61 -40.67 31.00
CA PHE A 200 -12.99 -39.27 30.83
C PHE A 200 -14.21 -38.87 31.67
N ILE A 201 -15.23 -39.74 31.77
CA ILE A 201 -16.39 -39.55 32.67
C ILE A 201 -15.92 -39.46 34.13
N LEU A 202 -14.96 -40.29 34.55
CA LEU A 202 -14.36 -40.24 35.88
C LEU A 202 -13.64 -38.90 36.15
N HIS A 203 -13.01 -38.31 35.13
CA HIS A 203 -12.31 -37.02 35.23
C HIS A 203 -13.26 -35.81 35.25
N LEU A 204 -14.40 -35.88 34.55
CA LEU A 204 -15.41 -34.82 34.56
C LEU A 204 -16.20 -34.77 35.87
N LEU A 205 -16.50 -35.94 36.46
CA LEU A 205 -17.18 -36.03 37.75
C LEU A 205 -16.34 -35.53 38.94
N THR A 206 -15.02 -35.33 38.74
CA THR A 206 -14.10 -34.89 39.79
C THR A 206 -13.76 -33.39 39.77
N LYS A 207 -14.18 -32.61 38.75
CA LYS A 207 -13.96 -31.15 38.73
C LYS A 207 -15.18 -30.37 39.23
N LYS A 208 -15.18 -30.06 40.52
CA LYS A 208 -16.10 -29.10 41.14
C LYS A 208 -15.89 -27.66 40.60
N VAL A 209 -17.03 -27.02 40.33
CA VAL A 209 -17.33 -25.58 40.12
C VAL A 209 -16.41 -24.64 40.89
N HIS A 210 -15.99 -23.50 40.32
CA HIS A 210 -15.83 -22.19 41.01
C HIS A 210 -15.80 -20.99 40.00
N VAL A 211 -16.68 -19.99 40.28
CA VAL A 211 -16.82 -18.59 39.77
C VAL A 211 -17.25 -18.37 38.29
N LYS A 212 -18.41 -17.70 38.08
CA LYS A 212 -18.89 -17.19 36.77
C LYS A 212 -18.00 -16.04 36.28
N LYS A 213 -16.93 -16.34 35.53
CA LYS A 213 -16.11 -15.33 34.84
C LYS A 213 -16.89 -14.67 33.69
N ARG A 214 -16.79 -13.34 33.54
CA ARG A 214 -17.43 -12.57 32.45
C ARG A 214 -16.41 -12.36 31.33
N TYR A 215 -16.69 -12.83 30.11
CA TYR A 215 -15.77 -12.71 28.96
C TYR A 215 -16.32 -11.75 27.90
N HIS A 216 -15.44 -11.10 27.13
CA HIS A 216 -15.83 -10.18 26.05
C HIS A 216 -16.79 -10.84 25.04
N PRO A 217 -17.64 -10.07 24.34
CA PRO A 217 -18.50 -10.60 23.30
C PRO A 217 -17.70 -11.29 22.19
N VAL A 218 -18.25 -12.38 21.65
CA VAL A 218 -17.64 -13.10 20.52
C VAL A 218 -17.95 -12.35 19.23
N GLY A 219 -16.91 -11.79 18.60
CA GLY A 219 -17.00 -11.11 17.31
C GLY A 219 -16.94 -12.06 16.11
N GLY A 220 -16.54 -13.32 16.34
CA GLY A 220 -16.37 -14.34 15.30
C GLY A 220 -15.31 -15.37 15.68
N THR A 221 -14.73 -16.00 14.66
CA THR A 221 -13.63 -16.97 14.80
C THR A 221 -12.39 -16.49 14.04
N ILE A 222 -11.25 -17.14 14.27
CA ILE A 222 -10.02 -16.87 13.50
C ILE A 222 -10.20 -17.08 11.99
N PHE A 223 -11.15 -17.93 11.56
CA PHE A 223 -11.45 -18.13 10.13
C PHE A 223 -12.05 -16.88 9.48
N ASN A 224 -12.74 -16.03 10.24
CA ASN A 224 -13.24 -14.76 9.71
C ASN A 224 -12.09 -13.83 9.34
N HIS A 225 -10.96 -13.85 10.07
CA HIS A 225 -9.75 -13.12 9.67
C HIS A 225 -9.12 -13.68 8.41
N LEU A 226 -9.13 -15.01 8.24
CA LEU A 226 -8.63 -15.65 7.03
C LEU A 226 -9.44 -15.24 5.79
N ILE A 227 -10.78 -15.28 5.89
CA ILE A 227 -11.70 -14.88 4.81
C ILE A 227 -11.53 -13.40 4.47
N ASN A 228 -11.42 -12.55 5.49
CA ASN A 228 -11.31 -11.10 5.33
C ASN A 228 -9.86 -10.61 5.27
N PHE A 229 -8.87 -11.47 4.99
CA PHE A 229 -7.46 -11.07 5.09
C PHE A 229 -7.12 -9.89 4.17
N HIS A 230 -7.71 -9.83 2.97
CA HIS A 230 -7.56 -8.71 2.03
C HIS A 230 -8.09 -7.36 2.57
N ARG A 231 -9.02 -7.38 3.54
CA ARG A 231 -9.61 -6.21 4.19
C ARG A 231 -9.54 -6.30 5.72
N LEU A 232 -8.48 -6.90 6.25
CA LEU A 232 -8.39 -7.34 7.66
C LEU A 232 -8.67 -6.19 8.64
N HIS A 233 -8.00 -5.06 8.46
CA HIS A 233 -8.15 -3.89 9.34
C HIS A 233 -9.52 -3.22 9.22
N HIS A 234 -10.15 -3.17 8.04
CA HIS A 234 -11.54 -2.74 7.90
C HIS A 234 -12.50 -3.68 8.65
N TYR A 235 -12.40 -5.00 8.43
CA TYR A 235 -13.23 -5.98 9.14
C TYR A 235 -13.10 -5.87 10.66
N MET A 236 -11.87 -5.70 11.15
CA MET A 236 -11.60 -5.47 12.57
C MET A 236 -12.20 -4.17 13.10
N THR A 237 -12.20 -3.11 12.28
CA THR A 237 -12.80 -1.81 12.60
C THR A 237 -14.32 -1.92 12.68
N ASP A 238 -14.95 -2.67 11.77
CA ASP A 238 -16.39 -2.95 11.81
C ASP A 238 -16.79 -3.64 13.13
N LEU A 239 -16.00 -4.62 13.58
CA LEU A 239 -16.19 -5.29 14.87
C LEU A 239 -15.93 -4.37 16.07
N ALA A 240 -14.89 -3.52 16.00
CA ALA A 240 -14.59 -2.56 17.05
C ALA A 240 -15.71 -1.53 17.22
N GLY A 241 -16.29 -1.04 16.11
CA GLY A 241 -17.44 -0.14 16.14
C GLY A 241 -18.68 -0.78 16.77
N LYS A 242 -18.86 -2.11 16.63
CA LYS A 242 -19.99 -2.84 17.23
C LYS A 242 -19.80 -3.17 18.71
N TYR A 243 -18.58 -3.54 19.13
CA TYR A 243 -18.36 -4.15 20.44
C TYR A 243 -17.40 -3.39 21.36
N LYS A 244 -16.64 -2.40 20.87
CA LYS A 244 -15.50 -1.74 21.53
C LYS A 244 -14.33 -2.66 21.84
N THR A 245 -14.58 -3.74 22.58
CA THR A 245 -13.67 -4.86 22.85
C THR A 245 -14.38 -6.17 22.57
N TYR A 246 -13.77 -7.06 21.78
CA TYR A 246 -14.36 -8.33 21.37
C TYR A 246 -13.30 -9.45 21.39
N ARG A 247 -13.77 -10.69 21.38
CA ARG A 247 -12.89 -11.86 21.24
C ARG A 247 -13.21 -12.63 19.97
N LEU A 248 -12.18 -13.17 19.36
CA LEU A 248 -12.28 -14.22 18.36
C LEU A 248 -11.92 -15.56 18.99
N VAL A 249 -12.76 -16.55 18.72
CA VAL A 249 -12.55 -17.91 19.21
C VAL A 249 -11.62 -18.64 18.24
N SER A 250 -10.56 -19.24 18.79
CA SER A 250 -9.64 -20.11 18.06
C SER A 250 -9.54 -21.46 18.80
N PRO A 251 -9.27 -22.58 18.11
CA PRO A 251 -9.17 -23.90 18.74
C PRO A 251 -8.10 -24.02 19.84
N PHE A 252 -7.15 -23.07 19.91
CA PHE A 252 -6.00 -23.14 20.79
C PHE A 252 -5.97 -22.07 21.89
N ARG A 253 -6.70 -20.96 21.73
CA ARG A 253 -6.77 -19.82 22.66
C ARG A 253 -7.83 -18.82 22.23
N ASN A 254 -8.09 -17.78 23.03
CA ASN A 254 -8.83 -16.61 22.57
C ASN A 254 -7.87 -15.50 22.10
N ASP A 255 -8.25 -14.83 21.02
CA ASP A 255 -7.60 -13.60 20.59
C ASP A 255 -8.58 -12.43 20.85
N ILE A 256 -8.24 -11.56 21.79
CA ILE A 256 -9.05 -10.44 22.28
C ILE A 256 -8.55 -9.16 21.61
N PHE A 257 -9.45 -8.38 21.06
CA PHE A 257 -9.17 -7.14 20.36
C PHE A 257 -9.88 -5.98 21.05
N THR A 258 -9.13 -4.94 21.41
CA THR A 258 -9.63 -3.77 22.13
C THR A 258 -9.40 -2.48 21.34
N SER A 259 -10.41 -1.61 21.36
CA SER A 259 -10.28 -0.20 20.97
C SER A 259 -10.51 0.74 22.15
N ASP A 260 -10.60 0.22 23.39
CA ASP A 260 -10.78 1.01 24.60
C ASP A 260 -9.44 1.54 25.16
N PRO A 261 -9.21 2.87 25.20
CA PRO A 261 -7.98 3.44 25.75
C PRO A 261 -7.67 3.01 27.19
N ALA A 262 -8.68 2.75 28.03
CA ALA A 262 -8.46 2.30 29.41
C ALA A 262 -7.81 0.91 29.46
N ASN A 263 -8.30 -0.01 28.63
CA ASN A 263 -7.68 -1.34 28.47
C ASN A 263 -6.27 -1.22 27.89
N VAL A 264 -6.05 -0.29 26.95
CA VAL A 264 -4.73 -0.04 26.35
C VAL A 264 -3.73 0.46 27.40
N GLU A 265 -4.09 1.44 28.22
CA GLU A 265 -3.23 1.91 29.31
C GLU A 265 -2.93 0.79 30.30
N TYR A 266 -3.94 -0.01 30.62
CA TYR A 266 -3.77 -1.10 31.57
C TYR A 266 -2.74 -2.13 31.09
N ILE A 267 -2.86 -2.62 29.85
CA ILE A 267 -1.94 -3.64 29.30
C ILE A 267 -0.55 -3.08 28.96
N LEU A 268 -0.44 -1.79 28.63
CA LEU A 268 0.83 -1.18 28.23
C LEU A 268 1.59 -0.55 29.39
N LYS A 269 0.95 -0.24 30.51
CA LYS A 269 1.56 0.48 31.63
C LYS A 269 1.18 -0.12 32.98
N THR A 270 -0.11 -0.20 33.32
CA THR A 270 -0.55 -0.53 34.69
C THR A 270 -0.18 -1.96 35.10
N ASN A 271 -0.43 -2.95 34.24
CA ASN A 271 -0.08 -4.35 34.48
C ASN A 271 0.94 -4.87 33.46
N PHE A 272 1.92 -4.03 33.11
CA PHE A 272 2.87 -4.27 32.02
C PHE A 272 3.58 -5.62 32.10
N GLU A 273 4.00 -6.05 33.30
CA GLU A 273 4.72 -7.31 33.48
C GLU A 273 3.86 -8.55 33.17
N ASN A 274 2.52 -8.44 33.20
CA ASN A 274 1.61 -9.52 32.83
C ASN A 274 1.33 -9.61 31.31
N TYR A 275 1.72 -8.62 30.52
CA TYR A 275 1.41 -8.53 29.09
C TYR A 275 2.69 -8.33 28.24
N GLY A 276 3.23 -9.43 27.71
CA GLY A 276 4.45 -9.42 26.89
C GLY A 276 4.23 -9.87 25.44
N LYS A 277 5.30 -10.09 24.69
CA LYS A 277 5.24 -10.73 23.36
C LYS A 277 4.91 -12.22 23.48
N GLY A 278 5.57 -12.89 24.43
CA GLY A 278 5.37 -14.29 24.75
C GLY A 278 5.80 -15.27 23.65
N ARG A 279 5.80 -16.56 23.99
CA ARG A 279 6.35 -17.61 23.11
C ARG A 279 5.58 -17.77 21.81
N TYR A 280 4.29 -17.43 21.78
CA TYR A 280 3.49 -17.51 20.57
C TYR A 280 3.93 -16.48 19.52
N SER A 281 3.93 -15.19 19.87
CA SER A 281 4.35 -14.12 18.96
C SER A 281 5.82 -14.25 18.59
N TYR A 282 6.67 -14.63 19.55
CA TYR A 282 8.09 -14.94 19.29
C TYR A 282 8.24 -16.00 18.20
N ASN A 283 7.54 -17.14 18.29
CA ASN A 283 7.67 -18.21 17.29
C ASN A 283 7.22 -17.81 15.88
N ILE A 284 6.30 -16.85 15.76
CA ILE A 284 5.87 -16.33 14.45
C ILE A 284 6.93 -15.41 13.87
N LEU A 285 7.46 -14.50 14.69
CA LEU A 285 8.33 -13.41 14.27
C LEU A 285 9.81 -13.77 14.19
N LYS A 286 10.26 -14.80 14.92
CA LYS A 286 11.69 -15.12 15.11
C LYS A 286 12.48 -15.40 13.84
N ASP A 287 11.86 -15.90 12.77
CA ASP A 287 12.63 -16.20 11.56
C ASP A 287 13.07 -14.91 10.84
N LEU A 288 12.23 -13.86 10.89
CA LEU A 288 12.56 -12.55 10.32
C LEU A 288 13.34 -11.68 11.31
N PHE A 289 12.92 -11.61 12.57
CA PHE A 289 13.46 -10.63 13.54
C PHE A 289 14.36 -11.23 14.63
N GLY A 290 14.50 -12.56 14.69
CA GLY A 290 15.29 -13.28 15.68
C GLY A 290 15.03 -12.83 17.11
N ASP A 291 16.10 -12.61 17.88
CA ASP A 291 16.08 -12.15 19.29
C ASP A 291 16.10 -10.61 19.42
N GLY A 292 15.68 -9.88 18.39
CA GLY A 292 15.64 -8.42 18.42
C GLY A 292 14.50 -7.82 19.25
N ILE A 293 14.55 -6.50 19.41
CA ILE A 293 13.75 -5.75 20.40
C ILE A 293 12.23 -5.92 20.25
N PHE A 294 11.74 -6.29 19.05
CA PHE A 294 10.32 -6.51 18.79
C PHE A 294 9.79 -7.88 19.17
N THR A 295 10.66 -8.87 19.42
CA THR A 295 10.27 -10.27 19.68
C THR A 295 10.52 -10.71 21.12
N VAL A 296 11.45 -10.09 21.83
CA VAL A 296 11.87 -10.50 23.18
C VAL A 296 11.18 -9.72 24.30
N ASP A 297 11.13 -10.35 25.48
CA ASP A 297 10.63 -9.83 26.76
C ASP A 297 11.71 -9.91 27.86
N GLY A 298 11.40 -9.42 29.06
CA GLY A 298 12.24 -9.54 30.25
C GLY A 298 13.60 -8.87 30.11
N ASP A 299 14.64 -9.49 30.69
CA ASP A 299 15.97 -8.89 30.77
C ASP A 299 16.65 -8.68 29.42
N LYS A 300 16.42 -9.59 28.45
CA LYS A 300 16.91 -9.42 27.08
C LYS A 300 16.38 -8.13 26.46
N TRP A 301 15.07 -7.89 26.58
CA TRP A 301 14.45 -6.66 26.13
C TRP A 301 14.98 -5.44 26.88
N ARG A 302 15.07 -5.50 28.23
CA ARG A 302 15.56 -4.39 29.06
C ARG A 302 16.99 -3.99 28.70
N LYS A 303 17.89 -4.95 28.46
CA LYS A 303 19.29 -4.71 28.04
C LYS A 303 19.35 -3.97 26.70
N GLN A 304 18.66 -4.50 25.68
CA GLN A 304 18.58 -3.87 24.35
C GLN A 304 17.96 -2.47 24.44
N ARG A 305 16.84 -2.34 25.16
CA ARG A 305 16.09 -1.09 25.32
C ARG A 305 16.92 -0.01 25.99
N LYS A 306 17.64 -0.34 27.07
CA LYS A 306 18.50 0.59 27.82
C LYS A 306 19.60 1.13 26.93
N PHE A 307 20.32 0.25 26.23
CA PHE A 307 21.37 0.64 25.29
C PHE A 307 20.79 1.57 24.21
N LEU A 308 19.74 1.13 23.50
CA LEU A 308 19.17 1.90 22.41
C LEU A 308 18.58 3.24 22.86
N SER A 309 17.96 3.32 24.04
CA SER A 309 17.46 4.59 24.56
C SER A 309 18.55 5.63 24.78
N HIS A 310 19.75 5.19 25.19
CA HIS A 310 20.90 6.08 25.33
C HIS A 310 21.33 6.59 23.94
N GLU A 311 21.48 5.69 22.98
CA GLU A 311 21.86 6.03 21.59
C GLU A 311 20.93 7.07 20.95
N PHE A 312 19.61 6.83 21.02
CA PHE A 312 18.58 7.71 20.45
C PHE A 312 18.43 9.06 21.18
N SER A 313 18.96 9.18 22.40
CA SER A 313 18.96 10.45 23.14
C SER A 313 20.16 11.36 22.83
N THR A 314 21.16 10.85 22.10
CA THR A 314 22.37 11.63 21.83
C THR A 314 22.15 12.74 20.82
N ARG A 315 22.70 13.93 21.11
CA ARG A 315 22.75 15.04 20.16
C ARG A 315 23.50 14.68 18.87
N VAL A 316 24.56 13.86 18.99
CA VAL A 316 25.37 13.40 17.86
C VAL A 316 24.50 12.64 16.84
N LEU A 317 23.72 11.65 17.29
CA LEU A 317 22.87 10.88 16.37
C LEU A 317 21.80 11.76 15.73
N ARG A 318 21.21 12.68 16.49
CA ARG A 318 20.22 13.63 15.98
C ARG A 318 20.83 14.49 14.87
N ASP A 319 21.94 15.16 15.14
CA ASP A 319 22.56 16.11 14.20
C ASP A 319 23.07 15.37 12.94
N PHE A 320 23.67 14.18 13.10
CA PHE A 320 24.05 13.29 11.99
C PHE A 320 22.85 12.86 11.14
N SER A 321 21.76 12.41 11.79
CA SER A 321 20.54 12.00 11.07
C SER A 321 19.91 13.14 10.29
N SER A 322 19.87 14.36 10.84
CA SER A 322 19.36 15.56 10.15
C SER A 322 20.16 15.88 8.89
N VAL A 323 21.48 15.63 8.86
CA VAL A 323 22.29 15.77 7.65
C VAL A 323 21.89 14.74 6.60
N VAL A 324 21.85 13.46 6.98
CA VAL A 324 21.49 12.37 6.07
C VAL A 324 20.08 12.57 5.48
N PHE A 325 19.11 12.95 6.30
CA PHE A 325 17.73 13.18 5.84
C PHE A 325 17.63 14.33 4.84
N ARG A 326 18.38 15.42 5.05
CA ARG A 326 18.39 16.56 4.12
C ARG A 326 19.00 16.18 2.78
N GLU A 327 20.10 15.43 2.79
CA GLU A 327 20.72 14.93 1.57
C GLU A 327 19.82 13.97 0.81
N ASP A 328 19.19 13.01 1.51
CA ASP A 328 18.28 12.05 0.88
C ASP A 328 17.02 12.74 0.35
N ALA A 329 16.49 13.73 1.08
CA ALA A 329 15.39 14.57 0.61
C ALA A 329 15.78 15.37 -0.65
N ALA A 330 17.00 15.93 -0.69
CA ALA A 330 17.49 16.67 -1.85
C ALA A 330 17.70 15.76 -3.06
N LYS A 331 18.29 14.57 -2.87
CA LYS A 331 18.38 13.52 -3.91
C LYS A 331 17.01 13.18 -4.46
N LEU A 332 16.02 12.96 -3.60
CA LEU A 332 14.64 12.67 -4.00
C LEU A 332 14.02 13.84 -4.78
N ALA A 333 14.21 15.08 -4.33
CA ALA A 333 13.73 16.27 -5.03
C ALA A 333 14.40 16.46 -6.41
N HIS A 334 15.67 16.08 -6.57
CA HIS A 334 16.33 16.04 -7.88
C HIS A 334 15.72 14.97 -8.81
N ILE A 335 15.45 13.77 -8.30
CA ILE A 335 14.79 12.70 -9.08
C ILE A 335 13.41 13.15 -9.55
N LEU A 336 12.61 13.76 -8.67
CA LEU A 336 11.32 14.33 -9.05
C LEU A 336 11.48 15.47 -10.06
N SER A 337 12.46 16.36 -9.87
CA SER A 337 12.75 17.43 -10.83
C SER A 337 12.97 16.92 -12.26
N GLU A 338 13.71 15.82 -12.45
CA GLU A 338 13.88 15.20 -13.77
C GLU A 338 12.59 14.55 -14.29
N ALA A 339 11.80 13.93 -13.41
CA ALA A 339 10.52 13.33 -13.77
C ALA A 339 9.47 14.39 -14.20
N VAL A 340 9.48 15.60 -13.61
CA VAL A 340 8.64 16.71 -14.07
C VAL A 340 8.95 17.06 -15.52
N LYS A 341 10.23 17.13 -15.90
CA LYS A 341 10.65 17.47 -17.28
C LYS A 341 10.12 16.49 -18.32
N SER A 342 9.83 15.25 -17.93
CA SER A 342 9.32 14.19 -18.80
C SER A 342 7.83 13.91 -18.62
N SER A 343 7.11 14.70 -17.79
CA SER A 343 5.70 14.49 -17.45
C SER A 343 5.37 13.06 -17.00
N LYS A 344 6.32 12.41 -16.30
CA LYS A 344 6.24 11.00 -15.94
C LYS A 344 5.39 10.80 -14.69
N ILE A 345 4.47 9.83 -14.73
CA ILE A 345 3.78 9.34 -13.53
C ILE A 345 4.79 8.54 -12.69
N ILE A 346 4.86 8.83 -11.41
CA ILE A 346 5.81 8.19 -10.48
C ILE A 346 5.03 7.46 -9.38
N ASP A 347 5.48 6.25 -9.05
CA ASP A 347 5.11 5.61 -7.79
C ASP A 347 5.94 6.23 -6.65
N ILE A 348 5.35 7.17 -5.92
CA ILE A 348 6.05 7.88 -4.84
C ILE A 348 6.28 6.99 -3.63
N GLN A 349 5.48 5.92 -3.45
CA GLN A 349 5.67 4.97 -2.36
C GLN A 349 7.00 4.23 -2.51
N ASP A 350 7.30 3.73 -3.72
CA ASP A 350 8.58 3.08 -4.03
C ASP A 350 9.78 4.00 -3.76
N LEU A 351 9.68 5.28 -4.14
CA LEU A 351 10.73 6.25 -3.87
C LEU A 351 10.91 6.53 -2.37
N PHE A 352 9.83 6.66 -1.59
CA PHE A 352 9.94 6.80 -0.14
C PHE A 352 10.54 5.57 0.53
N MET A 353 10.20 4.36 0.05
CA MET A 353 10.79 3.12 0.55
C MET A 353 12.30 3.08 0.29
N LYS A 354 12.76 3.52 -0.89
CA LYS A 354 14.19 3.64 -1.21
C LYS A 354 14.89 4.71 -0.39
N ALA A 355 14.32 5.92 -0.30
CA ALA A 355 14.91 7.02 0.46
C ALA A 355 15.06 6.67 1.95
N THR A 356 14.02 6.11 2.57
CA THR A 356 14.07 5.73 3.99
C THR A 356 14.98 4.53 4.26
N LEU A 357 15.11 3.61 3.30
CA LEU A 357 16.10 2.54 3.33
C LEU A 357 17.52 3.10 3.30
N ASP A 358 17.82 3.99 2.34
CA ASP A 358 19.14 4.62 2.24
C ASP A 358 19.47 5.38 3.54
N SER A 359 18.53 6.15 4.07
CA SER A 359 18.69 6.85 5.36
C SER A 359 19.01 5.89 6.50
N ILE A 360 18.25 4.80 6.67
CA ILE A 360 18.45 3.90 7.81
C ILE A 360 19.76 3.11 7.68
N PHE A 361 20.18 2.78 6.46
CA PHE A 361 21.47 2.11 6.23
C PHE A 361 22.65 3.03 6.52
N ARG A 362 22.57 4.30 6.10
CA ARG A 362 23.60 5.30 6.40
C ARG A 362 23.67 5.59 7.89
N ILE A 363 22.53 5.83 8.54
CA ILE A 363 22.47 6.23 9.95
C ILE A 363 22.79 5.06 10.89
N SER A 364 22.24 3.87 10.62
CA SER A 364 22.39 2.73 11.51
C SER A 364 23.67 1.94 11.27
N PHE A 365 24.12 1.84 10.01
CA PHE A 365 25.21 0.93 9.63
C PHE A 365 26.40 1.66 8.98
N GLY A 366 26.28 2.96 8.69
CA GLY A 366 27.31 3.73 7.99
C GLY A 366 27.57 3.22 6.57
N VAL A 367 26.55 2.69 5.90
CA VAL A 367 26.65 2.15 4.53
C VAL A 367 25.69 2.88 3.61
N GLU A 368 26.20 3.29 2.46
CA GLU A 368 25.40 3.88 1.38
C GLU A 368 24.99 2.77 0.40
N LEU A 369 23.68 2.53 0.29
CA LEU A 369 23.14 1.54 -0.66
C LEU A 369 22.87 2.12 -2.05
N ASP A 370 22.67 3.44 -2.12
CA ASP A 370 22.29 4.20 -3.32
C ASP A 370 21.08 3.58 -4.05
N SER A 371 20.08 3.14 -3.29
CA SER A 371 18.93 2.43 -3.85
C SER A 371 18.04 3.33 -4.72
N MET A 372 18.05 4.64 -4.45
CA MET A 372 17.32 5.65 -5.23
C MET A 372 17.82 5.78 -6.69
N CYS A 373 19.13 5.69 -6.92
CA CYS A 373 19.71 5.81 -8.27
C CYS A 373 19.70 4.51 -9.08
N GLY A 374 19.25 3.40 -8.46
CA GLY A 374 19.00 2.13 -9.14
C GLY A 374 20.25 1.31 -9.50
N SER A 375 21.43 1.69 -9.00
CA SER A 375 22.74 1.11 -9.31
C SER A 375 23.02 -0.24 -8.61
N ASN A 376 22.24 -0.60 -7.59
CA ASN A 376 22.52 -1.74 -6.72
C ASN A 376 21.49 -2.88 -6.80
N ASP A 377 21.72 -3.84 -7.71
CA ASP A 377 20.84 -5.01 -7.88
C ASP A 377 20.79 -5.95 -6.67
N GLU A 378 21.87 -6.01 -5.89
CA GLU A 378 21.92 -6.78 -4.64
C GLU A 378 20.95 -6.18 -3.61
N GLY A 379 20.95 -4.85 -3.47
CA GLY A 379 19.98 -4.12 -2.64
C GLY A 379 18.52 -4.35 -3.05
N LYS A 380 18.21 -4.33 -4.35
CA LYS A 380 16.84 -4.61 -4.86
C LYS A 380 16.36 -6.02 -4.47
N LYS A 381 17.22 -7.03 -4.63
CA LYS A 381 16.90 -8.41 -4.24
C LYS A 381 16.61 -8.51 -2.74
N PHE A 382 17.45 -7.88 -1.92
CA PHE A 382 17.26 -7.80 -0.48
C PHE A 382 15.90 -7.18 -0.11
N ILE A 383 15.56 -6.02 -0.67
CA ILE A 383 14.29 -5.31 -0.38
C ILE A 383 13.09 -6.18 -0.72
N ASN A 384 13.07 -6.75 -1.92
CA ASN A 384 11.95 -7.60 -2.37
C ASN A 384 11.78 -8.83 -1.46
N ALA A 385 12.89 -9.48 -1.08
CA ALA A 385 12.87 -10.62 -0.17
C ALA A 385 12.36 -10.21 1.21
N PHE A 386 12.78 -9.05 1.72
CA PHE A 386 12.36 -8.51 3.01
C PHE A 386 10.87 -8.18 3.07
N ASP A 387 10.35 -7.49 2.05
CA ASP A 387 8.93 -7.11 1.98
C ASP A 387 8.03 -8.35 1.86
N ASP A 388 8.41 -9.33 1.03
CA ASP A 388 7.69 -10.61 0.93
C ASP A 388 7.79 -11.42 2.24
N ALA A 389 8.95 -11.44 2.90
CA ALA A 389 9.11 -12.09 4.21
C ALA A 389 8.23 -11.44 5.29
N SER A 390 8.08 -10.11 5.27
CA SER A 390 7.19 -9.36 6.16
C SER A 390 5.72 -9.77 5.98
N ALA A 391 5.24 -9.83 4.73
CA ALA A 391 3.88 -10.27 4.40
C ALA A 391 3.63 -11.73 4.81
N LEU A 392 4.55 -12.64 4.49
CA LEU A 392 4.45 -14.07 4.85
C LEU A 392 4.52 -14.29 6.36
N THR A 393 5.31 -13.48 7.07
CA THR A 393 5.39 -13.53 8.54
C THR A 393 4.06 -13.12 9.17
N LEU A 394 3.39 -12.08 8.64
CA LEU A 394 2.06 -11.71 9.13
C LEU A 394 1.02 -12.79 8.83
N TRP A 395 1.09 -13.42 7.65
CA TRP A 395 0.17 -14.48 7.25
C TRP A 395 0.09 -15.65 8.25
N ARG A 396 1.20 -15.95 8.96
CA ARG A 396 1.24 -16.98 10.03
C ARG A 396 0.27 -16.73 11.19
N PHE A 397 -0.18 -15.51 11.41
CA PHE A 397 -1.18 -15.20 12.44
C PHE A 397 -2.57 -15.74 12.08
N VAL A 398 -2.89 -15.90 10.81
CA VAL A 398 -4.20 -16.42 10.33
C VAL A 398 -4.11 -17.84 9.76
N ASP A 399 -2.91 -18.30 9.40
CA ASP A 399 -2.68 -19.63 8.83
C ASP A 399 -2.46 -20.71 9.90
N ILE A 400 -3.52 -21.37 10.35
CA ILE A 400 -3.45 -22.41 11.40
C ILE A 400 -2.47 -23.55 11.04
N LEU A 401 -2.23 -23.81 9.75
CA LEU A 401 -1.39 -24.91 9.26
C LEU A 401 0.08 -24.50 9.02
N TRP A 402 0.49 -23.27 9.36
CA TRP A 402 1.83 -22.76 9.03
C TRP A 402 2.96 -23.65 9.58
N LYS A 403 2.81 -24.27 10.76
CA LYS A 403 3.82 -25.18 11.31
C LYS A 403 3.97 -26.47 10.49
N ILE A 404 2.87 -26.99 9.96
CA ILE A 404 2.88 -28.17 9.08
C ILE A 404 3.52 -27.79 7.75
N LYS A 405 3.13 -26.65 7.16
CA LYS A 405 3.75 -26.13 5.92
C LYS A 405 5.25 -25.88 6.09
N ARG A 406 5.68 -25.44 7.28
CA ARG A 406 7.09 -25.25 7.64
C ARG A 406 7.81 -26.59 7.74
N PHE A 407 7.21 -27.58 8.40
CA PHE A 407 7.80 -28.91 8.54
C PHE A 407 7.98 -29.59 7.18
N LEU A 408 6.97 -29.52 6.31
CA LEU A 408 7.02 -30.07 4.95
C LEU A 408 7.78 -29.18 3.97
N ASN A 409 8.11 -27.95 4.37
CA ASN A 409 8.71 -26.93 3.54
C ASN A 409 7.97 -26.71 2.19
N ILE A 410 6.71 -26.28 2.28
CA ILE A 410 5.85 -26.08 1.10
C ILE A 410 5.26 -24.66 1.05
N ARG A 411 4.94 -24.20 -0.16
CA ARG A 411 4.21 -22.96 -0.45
C ARG A 411 4.79 -21.74 0.29
N SER A 412 3.99 -21.08 1.14
CA SER A 412 4.32 -19.84 1.86
C SER A 412 5.55 -19.99 2.75
N GLU A 413 5.73 -21.14 3.38
CA GLU A 413 6.85 -21.37 4.30
C GLU A 413 8.15 -21.69 3.56
N ALA A 414 8.07 -22.36 2.40
CA ALA A 414 9.22 -22.53 1.51
C ALA A 414 9.71 -21.17 0.97
N LYS A 415 8.78 -20.35 0.46
CA LYS A 415 9.10 -18.99 -0.02
C LYS A 415 9.66 -18.11 1.09
N LEU A 416 9.11 -18.18 2.30
CA LEU A 416 9.63 -17.45 3.45
C LEU A 416 11.06 -17.88 3.77
N ARG A 417 11.35 -19.19 3.78
CA ARG A 417 12.71 -19.70 4.01
C ARG A 417 13.70 -19.18 2.96
N ASP A 418 13.32 -19.19 1.68
CA ASP A 418 14.18 -18.69 0.60
C ASP A 418 14.43 -17.19 0.73
N ASN A 419 13.40 -16.41 1.07
CA ASN A 419 13.55 -14.98 1.36
C ASN A 419 14.47 -14.73 2.56
N ILE A 420 14.32 -15.48 3.67
CA ILE A 420 15.20 -15.36 4.83
C ILE A 420 16.65 -15.67 4.45
N LYS A 421 16.90 -16.65 3.57
CA LYS A 421 18.24 -16.94 3.07
C LYS A 421 18.85 -15.74 2.34
N THR A 422 18.11 -15.12 1.42
CA THR A 422 18.56 -13.91 0.70
C THR A 422 18.83 -12.74 1.65
N ILE A 423 17.98 -12.56 2.66
CA ILE A 423 18.13 -11.54 3.69
C ILE A 423 19.40 -11.78 4.51
N ASP A 424 19.61 -13.01 4.97
CA ASP A 424 20.75 -13.39 5.80
C ASP A 424 22.06 -13.24 5.03
N GLU A 425 22.12 -13.71 3.78
CA GLU A 425 23.30 -13.54 2.91
C GLU A 425 23.72 -12.07 2.79
N PHE A 426 22.75 -11.18 2.57
CA PHE A 426 23.01 -9.75 2.47
C PHE A 426 23.50 -9.14 3.80
N VAL A 427 22.81 -9.43 4.90
CA VAL A 427 23.12 -8.86 6.22
C VAL A 427 24.45 -9.37 6.76
N TYR A 428 24.75 -10.66 6.61
CA TYR A 428 26.04 -11.19 7.04
C TYR A 428 27.20 -10.62 6.24
N LYS A 429 27.03 -10.39 4.93
CA LYS A 429 28.01 -9.70 4.09
C LYS A 429 28.23 -8.26 4.56
N LEU A 430 27.16 -7.55 4.94
CA LEU A 430 27.24 -6.21 5.53
C LEU A 430 28.02 -6.20 6.84
N ILE A 431 27.69 -7.11 7.77
CA ILE A 431 28.39 -7.27 9.05
C ILE A 431 29.87 -7.53 8.80
N HIS A 432 30.21 -8.47 7.93
CA HIS A 432 31.60 -8.83 7.62
C HIS A 432 32.39 -7.63 7.09
N ARG A 433 31.85 -6.91 6.11
CA ARG A 433 32.50 -5.71 5.55
C ARG A 433 32.74 -4.64 6.62
N LYS A 434 31.77 -4.42 7.50
CA LYS A 434 31.89 -3.41 8.57
C LYS A 434 32.93 -3.81 9.60
N THR A 435 32.95 -5.08 10.02
CA THR A 435 33.96 -5.61 10.94
C THR A 435 35.36 -5.45 10.37
N GLU A 436 35.59 -5.76 9.09
CA GLU A 436 36.89 -5.55 8.42
C GLU A 436 37.31 -4.07 8.40
N GLN A 437 36.38 -3.15 8.11
CA GLN A 437 36.66 -1.72 8.11
C GLN A 437 37.05 -1.20 9.50
N MET A 438 36.45 -1.74 10.56
CA MET A 438 36.79 -1.38 11.93
C MET A 438 38.15 -1.93 12.37
N SER A 439 38.59 -3.07 11.83
CA SER A 439 39.89 -3.67 12.12
C SER A 439 41.09 -2.98 11.46
N LYS A 440 40.89 -2.05 10.51
CA LYS A 440 41.99 -1.31 9.85
C LYS A 440 42.59 -0.22 10.76
N PRO A 441 43.93 -0.03 10.80
CA PRO A 441 44.61 0.98 11.63
C PRO A 441 44.14 2.41 11.37
N GLU A 442 44.22 3.26 12.39
CA GLU A 442 43.62 4.61 12.48
C GLU A 442 44.09 5.66 11.46
N ALA A 443 45.08 5.36 10.62
CA ALA A 443 45.74 6.36 9.77
C ALA A 443 45.03 6.67 8.43
N ASP A 444 44.01 5.89 8.03
CA ASP A 444 43.53 5.90 6.62
C ASP A 444 42.04 6.23 6.43
N LEU A 445 41.31 6.57 7.51
CA LEU A 445 39.89 6.91 7.44
C LEU A 445 39.60 8.09 8.38
N SER A 446 38.90 9.10 7.88
CA SER A 446 38.51 10.28 8.68
C SER A 446 37.85 9.83 9.99
N LEU A 447 38.39 10.29 11.12
CA LEU A 447 37.95 10.00 12.50
C LEU A 447 36.45 10.27 12.78
N GLN A 448 35.77 10.94 11.85
CA GLN A 448 34.40 11.43 11.97
C GLN A 448 33.37 10.31 11.76
N TRP A 449 33.53 9.45 10.74
CA TRP A 449 32.51 8.45 10.39
C TRP A 449 32.51 7.22 11.32
N LYS A 450 33.65 6.88 11.95
CA LYS A 450 33.74 5.78 12.93
C LYS A 450 32.95 6.04 14.24
N LYS A 451 32.52 7.28 14.49
CA LYS A 451 31.87 7.70 15.76
C LYS A 451 30.37 8.01 15.64
N GLU A 452 29.80 8.00 14.44
CA GLU A 452 28.45 8.55 14.21
C GLU A 452 27.37 7.47 14.00
N ASP A 453 27.68 6.32 13.38
CA ASP A 453 26.69 5.26 13.11
C ASP A 453 26.44 4.31 14.29
N ILE A 454 25.19 3.83 14.40
CA ILE A 454 24.71 3.04 15.56
C ILE A 454 25.45 1.69 15.68
N LEU A 455 25.72 1.01 14.57
CA LEU A 455 26.36 -0.30 14.54
C LEU A 455 27.82 -0.23 14.99
N SER A 456 28.57 0.78 14.56
CA SER A 456 29.94 1.02 15.03
C SER A 456 29.99 1.20 16.55
N ARG A 457 29.03 1.94 17.12
CA ARG A 457 28.92 2.13 18.58
C ARG A 457 28.46 0.86 19.31
N PHE A 458 27.60 0.08 18.67
CA PHE A 458 27.17 -1.23 19.19
C PHE A 458 28.34 -2.21 19.28
N LEU A 459 29.13 -2.32 18.21
CA LEU A 459 30.31 -3.18 18.13
C LEU A 459 31.41 -2.81 19.14
N GLN A 460 31.51 -1.53 19.54
CA GLN A 460 32.46 -1.08 20.56
C GLN A 460 32.04 -1.46 21.99
N ILE A 461 30.74 -1.57 22.26
CA ILE A 461 30.19 -1.67 23.62
C ILE A 461 29.71 -3.09 23.96
N ALA A 462 29.15 -3.82 22.99
CA ALA A 462 28.43 -5.04 23.31
C ALA A 462 28.41 -6.04 22.14
N GLU A 463 29.21 -7.11 22.32
CA GLU A 463 29.10 -8.43 21.69
C GLU A 463 29.35 -8.50 20.17
N THR A 464 30.30 -9.36 19.79
CA THR A 464 30.71 -9.63 18.41
C THR A 464 29.93 -10.77 17.76
N ASP A 465 28.85 -11.27 18.38
CA ASP A 465 28.04 -12.37 17.82
C ASP A 465 27.34 -11.91 16.52
N PRO A 466 27.73 -12.46 15.35
CA PRO A 466 27.14 -12.07 14.08
C PRO A 466 25.63 -12.29 14.02
N LYS A 467 25.09 -13.31 14.71
CA LYS A 467 23.65 -13.59 14.71
C LYS A 467 22.89 -12.52 15.48
N TYR A 468 23.38 -12.14 16.65
CA TYR A 468 22.79 -11.06 17.42
C TYR A 468 22.79 -9.73 16.64
N LEU A 469 23.90 -9.40 15.96
CA LEU A 469 23.98 -8.22 15.10
C LEU A 469 22.99 -8.28 13.94
N ARG A 470 22.84 -9.44 13.29
CA ARG A 470 21.84 -9.66 12.23
C ARG A 470 20.43 -9.37 12.72
N ASP A 471 20.09 -9.85 13.92
CA ASP A 471 18.78 -9.65 14.50
C ASP A 471 18.52 -8.17 14.81
N ILE A 472 19.51 -7.48 15.38
CA ILE A 472 19.42 -6.03 15.61
C ILE A 472 19.26 -5.26 14.29
N ILE A 473 20.10 -5.53 13.28
CA ILE A 473 20.04 -4.88 11.96
C ILE A 473 18.64 -4.96 11.35
N LEU A 474 18.03 -6.14 11.34
CA LEU A 474 16.70 -6.32 10.73
C LEU A 474 15.58 -5.63 11.52
N ASN A 475 15.71 -5.54 12.84
CA ASN A 475 14.79 -4.76 13.66
C ASN A 475 14.92 -3.25 13.39
N PHE A 476 16.13 -2.75 13.12
CA PHE A 476 16.32 -1.36 12.71
C PHE A 476 15.76 -1.07 11.31
N ILE A 477 15.98 -1.98 10.36
CA ILE A 477 15.50 -1.83 8.98
C ILE A 477 13.98 -1.74 8.96
N ILE A 478 13.25 -2.68 9.57
CA ILE A 478 11.77 -2.59 9.61
C ILE A 478 11.30 -1.32 10.31
N ALA A 479 11.96 -0.92 11.39
CA ALA A 479 11.55 0.21 12.20
C ALA A 479 11.72 1.54 11.46
N GLY A 480 12.86 1.74 10.78
CA GLY A 480 13.19 3.00 10.11
C GLY A 480 12.73 3.11 8.66
N LYS A 481 12.65 1.99 7.92
CA LYS A 481 12.23 1.96 6.51
C LYS A 481 10.71 2.01 6.37
N ASP A 482 10.04 0.93 6.77
CA ASP A 482 8.66 0.69 6.38
C ASP A 482 7.69 1.65 7.08
N THR A 483 7.96 1.98 8.34
CA THR A 483 7.05 2.84 9.10
C THR A 483 7.02 4.27 8.57
N THR A 484 8.20 4.86 8.33
CA THR A 484 8.32 6.23 7.81
C THR A 484 7.84 6.33 6.37
N SER A 485 8.26 5.41 5.49
CA SER A 485 7.87 5.44 4.07
C SER A 485 6.38 5.23 3.86
N THR A 486 5.76 4.31 4.62
CA THR A 486 4.32 4.10 4.61
C THR A 486 3.59 5.36 5.06
N THR A 487 4.04 6.00 6.13
CA THR A 487 3.40 7.23 6.64
C THR A 487 3.50 8.37 5.64
N LEU A 488 4.67 8.58 5.02
CA LEU A 488 4.85 9.59 3.97
C LEU A 488 3.98 9.30 2.74
N SER A 489 3.82 8.04 2.37
CA SER A 489 2.96 7.64 1.25
C SER A 489 1.50 8.00 1.54
N TRP A 490 0.96 7.62 2.71
CA TRP A 490 -0.38 8.04 3.12
C TRP A 490 -0.51 9.54 3.28
N PHE A 491 0.55 10.23 3.71
CA PHE A 491 0.58 11.69 3.82
C PHE A 491 0.41 12.36 2.45
N ILE A 492 1.18 11.95 1.45
CA ILE A 492 1.00 12.46 0.07
C ILE A 492 -0.39 12.12 -0.46
N TYR A 493 -0.91 10.92 -0.18
CA TYR A 493 -2.28 10.54 -0.56
C TYR A 493 -3.34 11.49 0.03
N VAL A 494 -3.28 11.79 1.33
CA VAL A 494 -4.23 12.73 1.96
C VAL A 494 -4.03 14.15 1.46
N LEU A 495 -2.80 14.63 1.26
CA LEU A 495 -2.55 15.96 0.69
C LEU A 495 -3.12 16.10 -0.73
N CYS A 496 -3.11 15.03 -1.52
CA CYS A 496 -3.75 15.03 -2.85
C CYS A 496 -5.28 15.15 -2.75
N LYS A 497 -5.89 14.57 -1.71
CA LYS A 497 -7.34 14.62 -1.45
C LYS A 497 -7.78 15.93 -0.76
N TYR A 498 -6.88 16.58 -0.02
CA TYR A 498 -7.13 17.82 0.72
C TYR A 498 -6.16 18.94 0.30
N PRO A 499 -6.30 19.51 -0.92
CA PRO A 499 -5.37 20.53 -1.42
C PRO A 499 -5.18 21.75 -0.52
N HIS A 500 -6.24 22.21 0.17
CA HIS A 500 -6.13 23.32 1.14
C HIS A 500 -5.18 23.00 2.31
N VAL A 501 -5.05 21.74 2.72
CA VAL A 501 -4.06 21.34 3.74
C VAL A 501 -2.65 21.41 3.14
N GLN A 502 -2.48 20.97 1.91
CA GLN A 502 -1.19 21.04 1.20
C GLN A 502 -0.72 22.50 1.10
N GLU A 503 -1.61 23.42 0.73
CA GLU A 503 -1.34 24.86 0.66
C GLU A 503 -0.95 25.45 2.03
N LYS A 504 -1.68 25.13 3.10
CA LYS A 504 -1.35 25.57 4.46
C LYS A 504 0.04 25.07 4.92
N VAL A 505 0.36 23.81 4.63
CA VAL A 505 1.68 23.23 4.92
C VAL A 505 2.77 23.97 4.15
N VAL A 506 2.57 24.24 2.86
CA VAL A 506 3.53 25.00 2.04
C VAL A 506 3.74 26.41 2.59
N GLN A 507 2.66 27.09 3.00
CA GLN A 507 2.75 28.43 3.58
C GLN A 507 3.56 28.41 4.89
N GLU A 508 3.30 27.45 5.77
CA GLU A 508 4.07 27.29 7.00
C GLU A 508 5.55 27.01 6.71
N ILE A 509 5.88 26.19 5.70
CA ILE A 509 7.28 25.91 5.32
C ILE A 509 8.00 27.20 4.89
N LYS A 510 7.34 28.06 4.09
CA LYS A 510 7.90 29.34 3.64
C LYS A 510 8.19 30.26 4.83
N GLU A 511 7.26 30.35 5.77
CA GLU A 511 7.39 31.17 6.99
C GLU A 511 8.48 30.64 7.93
N ALA A 512 8.49 29.33 8.19
CA ALA A 512 9.43 28.70 9.11
C ALA A 512 10.90 28.81 8.64
N THR A 513 11.12 28.80 7.32
CA THR A 513 12.45 28.88 6.70
C THR A 513 12.91 30.32 6.40
N ASN A 514 12.10 31.34 6.74
CA ASN A 514 12.35 32.76 6.43
C ASN A 514 12.68 33.00 4.95
N GLU A 515 11.99 32.31 4.06
CA GLU A 515 12.33 32.30 2.65
C GLU A 515 11.97 33.63 1.96
N LYS A 516 12.95 34.26 1.30
CA LYS A 516 12.71 35.38 0.38
C LYS A 516 12.34 34.82 -1.00
N GLN A 517 11.43 35.48 -1.70
CA GLN A 517 10.71 35.02 -2.91
C GLN A 517 11.55 34.58 -4.14
N ASP A 518 12.89 34.62 -4.11
CA ASP A 518 13.74 34.29 -5.26
C ASP A 518 14.40 32.92 -5.14
N ALA A 519 14.30 32.15 -6.22
CA ALA A 519 14.66 30.73 -6.34
C ALA A 519 16.06 30.39 -5.79
N THR A 520 16.08 29.76 -4.62
CA THR A 520 17.21 29.04 -4.02
C THR A 520 17.34 27.65 -4.63
N ASP A 521 18.59 27.24 -4.88
CA ASP A 521 18.93 25.88 -5.29
C ASP A 521 18.39 24.85 -4.26
N ILE A 522 18.06 23.63 -4.72
CA ILE A 522 17.49 22.57 -3.87
C ILE A 522 18.40 22.27 -2.67
N MET A 523 19.72 22.30 -2.86
CA MET A 523 20.69 22.02 -1.80
C MET A 523 20.77 23.19 -0.80
N ASP A 524 20.67 24.43 -1.28
CA ASP A 524 20.63 25.62 -0.42
C ASP A 524 19.37 25.63 0.44
N PHE A 525 18.21 25.30 -0.14
CA PHE A 525 16.98 25.18 0.62
C PHE A 525 17.06 24.03 1.64
N ALA A 526 17.60 22.88 1.25
CA ALA A 526 17.81 21.77 2.17
C ALA A 526 18.67 22.19 3.37
N ALA A 527 19.74 22.95 3.14
CA ALA A 527 20.58 23.49 4.21
C ALA A 527 19.79 24.42 5.17
N ASN A 528 18.82 25.18 4.65
CA ASN A 528 17.96 26.08 5.41
C ASN A 528 16.84 25.39 6.20
N VAL A 529 16.55 24.11 5.96
CA VAL A 529 15.64 23.30 6.81
C VAL A 529 16.38 22.94 8.12
N SER A 530 16.59 23.95 8.96
CA SER A 530 17.26 23.85 10.25
C SER A 530 16.37 23.26 11.33
N GLU A 531 16.96 22.93 12.48
CA GLU A 531 16.22 22.51 13.68
C GLU A 531 15.17 23.56 14.08
N ASP A 532 15.54 24.83 14.12
CA ASP A 532 14.64 25.93 14.46
C ASP A 532 13.47 26.06 13.47
N ALA A 533 13.73 25.83 12.17
CA ALA A 533 12.68 25.81 11.17
C ALA A 533 11.73 24.63 11.39
N LEU A 534 12.27 23.44 11.67
CA LEU A 534 11.47 22.26 12.00
C LEU A 534 10.63 22.49 13.26
N GLU A 535 11.15 23.15 14.29
CA GLU A 535 10.38 23.46 15.50
C GLU A 535 9.21 24.41 15.22
N LYS A 536 9.31 25.30 14.22
CA LYS A 536 8.21 26.20 13.83
C LYS A 536 7.12 25.54 12.98
N MET A 537 7.42 24.43 12.32
CA MET A 537 6.46 23.72 11.45
C MET A 537 5.42 22.91 12.25
N GLN A 538 4.53 23.59 12.98
CA GLN A 538 3.54 23.01 13.89
C GLN A 538 2.36 22.35 13.15
N TYR A 539 1.85 23.00 12.10
CA TYR A 539 0.78 22.53 11.24
C TYR A 539 1.20 21.29 10.43
N LEU A 540 2.42 21.26 9.90
CA LEU A 540 2.98 20.07 9.25
C LEU A 540 3.10 18.91 10.24
N HIS A 541 3.51 19.17 11.49
CA HIS A 541 3.54 18.14 12.52
C HIS A 541 2.13 17.60 12.80
N ALA A 542 1.15 18.50 12.98
CA ALA A 542 -0.25 18.15 13.14
C ALA A 542 -0.81 17.32 11.97
N ALA A 543 -0.50 17.69 10.72
CA ALA A 543 -0.95 16.98 9.53
C ALA A 543 -0.35 15.58 9.41
N LEU A 544 0.93 15.41 9.77
CA LEU A 544 1.58 14.10 9.87
C LEU A 544 0.97 13.26 11.00
N THR A 545 0.70 13.84 12.17
CA THR A 545 0.06 13.15 13.30
C THR A 545 -1.38 12.71 12.95
N GLU A 546 -2.14 13.57 12.27
CA GLU A 546 -3.47 13.24 11.78
C GLU A 546 -3.44 12.12 10.72
N THR A 547 -2.41 12.10 9.88
CA THR A 547 -2.17 11.01 8.94
C THR A 547 -1.92 9.70 9.69
N LEU A 548 -1.09 9.71 10.73
CA LEU A 548 -0.84 8.54 11.56
C LEU A 548 -2.06 8.07 12.36
N ARG A 549 -3.01 8.97 12.65
CA ARG A 549 -4.27 8.63 13.33
C ARG A 549 -5.15 7.76 12.43
N LEU A 550 -5.33 8.18 11.18
CA LEU A 550 -6.15 7.44 10.21
C LEU A 550 -5.38 6.31 9.54
N TYR A 551 -4.10 6.47 9.26
CA TYR A 551 -3.26 5.51 8.56
C TYR A 551 -2.02 5.17 9.39
N PRO A 552 -2.18 4.55 10.58
CA PRO A 552 -1.06 4.18 11.40
C PRO A 552 -0.20 3.15 10.68
N ALA A 553 1.11 3.40 10.63
CA ALA A 553 2.06 2.48 10.00
C ALA A 553 1.94 1.04 10.54
N VAL A 554 1.66 0.87 11.83
CA VAL A 554 1.37 -0.43 12.46
C VAL A 554 -0.10 -0.46 12.93
N PRO A 555 -1.00 -1.17 12.21
CA PRO A 555 -2.44 -1.11 12.46
C PRO A 555 -2.92 -1.71 13.79
N MET A 556 -2.18 -2.67 14.35
CA MET A 556 -2.49 -3.30 15.65
C MET A 556 -1.24 -3.84 16.35
N ASN A 557 -1.32 -4.08 17.65
CA ASN A 557 -0.28 -4.78 18.39
C ASN A 557 -0.86 -5.75 19.42
N GLY A 558 -0.47 -7.03 19.33
CA GLY A 558 -0.85 -8.08 20.29
C GLY A 558 0.16 -8.26 21.42
N LYS A 559 -0.37 -8.53 22.63
CA LYS A 559 0.37 -8.99 23.81
C LYS A 559 -0.19 -10.31 24.31
N LEU A 560 0.66 -11.24 24.73
CA LEU A 560 0.26 -12.46 25.42
C LEU A 560 0.05 -12.16 26.91
N CYS A 561 -1.09 -12.59 27.44
CA CYS A 561 -1.37 -12.56 28.86
C CYS A 561 -0.63 -13.70 29.59
N PHE A 562 0.25 -13.39 30.55
CA PHE A 562 1.08 -14.39 31.23
C PHE A 562 0.38 -15.08 32.41
N SER A 563 -0.60 -14.43 33.00
CA SER A 563 -1.41 -14.90 34.14
C SER A 563 -2.84 -14.37 34.02
N ASP A 564 -3.84 -15.16 34.46
CA ASP A 564 -5.25 -14.78 34.47
C ASP A 564 -5.45 -13.36 35.04
N ASP A 565 -6.31 -12.58 34.40
CA ASP A 565 -6.49 -11.16 34.71
C ASP A 565 -7.93 -10.69 34.44
N THR A 566 -8.27 -9.47 34.90
CA THR A 566 -9.52 -8.79 34.57
C THR A 566 -9.21 -7.37 34.11
N LEU A 567 -9.62 -7.04 32.88
CA LEU A 567 -9.38 -5.72 32.30
C LEU A 567 -10.26 -4.64 32.96
N PRO A 568 -9.92 -3.35 32.83
CA PRO A 568 -10.70 -2.24 33.37
C PRO A 568 -12.19 -2.21 33.00
N ASP A 569 -12.55 -2.81 31.87
CA ASP A 569 -13.94 -2.97 31.41
C ASP A 569 -14.72 -4.08 32.16
N GLY A 570 -14.08 -4.75 33.13
CA GLY A 570 -14.69 -5.77 33.99
C GLY A 570 -14.74 -7.17 33.37
N PHE A 571 -14.09 -7.39 32.23
CA PHE A 571 -14.04 -8.69 31.56
C PHE A 571 -12.73 -9.43 31.82
N SER A 572 -12.84 -10.73 32.02
CA SER A 572 -11.72 -11.62 32.30
C SER A 572 -10.92 -11.98 31.05
N VAL A 573 -9.60 -12.08 31.20
CA VAL A 573 -8.64 -12.57 30.22
C VAL A 573 -7.91 -13.74 30.86
N ASN A 574 -7.79 -14.87 30.15
CA ASN A 574 -7.07 -16.02 30.71
C ASN A 574 -5.61 -15.99 30.32
N LYS A 575 -4.78 -16.64 31.13
CA LYS A 575 -3.40 -16.96 30.78
C LYS A 575 -3.32 -17.63 29.41
N GLY A 576 -2.46 -17.10 28.54
CA GLY A 576 -2.24 -17.60 27.19
C GLY A 576 -3.14 -16.98 26.11
N ASP A 577 -4.14 -16.18 26.49
CA ASP A 577 -4.90 -15.37 25.55
C ASP A 577 -4.03 -14.23 25.00
N ILE A 578 -4.29 -13.82 23.75
CA ILE A 578 -3.69 -12.63 23.15
C ILE A 578 -4.64 -11.45 23.37
N VAL A 579 -4.12 -10.32 23.84
CA VAL A 579 -4.84 -9.05 23.90
C VAL A 579 -4.17 -8.07 22.95
N ALA A 580 -4.89 -7.65 21.91
CA ALA A 580 -4.40 -6.76 20.87
C ALA A 580 -5.19 -5.46 20.83
N TYR A 581 -4.49 -4.33 20.88
CA TYR A 581 -5.11 -3.03 20.63
C TYR A 581 -4.96 -2.63 19.17
N GLN A 582 -5.98 -1.99 18.62
CA GLN A 582 -6.16 -1.77 17.19
C GLN A 582 -6.03 -0.29 16.83
N SER A 583 -4.79 0.22 16.71
CA SER A 583 -4.52 1.62 16.37
C SER A 583 -5.34 2.10 15.15
N TYR A 584 -5.49 1.27 14.12
CA TYR A 584 -6.26 1.62 12.91
C TYR A 584 -7.76 1.81 13.20
N ALA A 585 -8.34 0.96 14.05
CA ALA A 585 -9.74 1.08 14.46
C ALA A 585 -9.91 2.25 15.43
N MET A 586 -9.04 2.36 16.45
CA MET A 586 -9.06 3.43 17.45
C MET A 586 -8.99 4.81 16.80
N GLY A 587 -8.24 4.95 15.70
CA GLY A 587 -8.18 6.16 14.90
C GLY A 587 -9.49 6.55 14.21
N ARG A 588 -10.54 5.73 14.22
CA ARG A 588 -11.85 5.98 13.55
C ARG A 588 -13.04 5.89 14.50
N MET A 589 -12.81 5.62 15.78
CA MET A 589 -13.91 5.42 16.73
C MET A 589 -14.52 6.75 17.16
N LYS A 590 -15.83 6.92 16.92
CA LYS A 590 -16.58 8.12 17.36
C LYS A 590 -16.54 8.34 18.87
N PHE A 591 -16.58 7.26 19.67
CA PHE A 591 -16.48 7.38 21.12
C PHE A 591 -15.09 7.83 21.61
N ILE A 592 -14.08 7.87 20.73
CA ILE A 592 -12.72 8.35 21.04
C ILE A 592 -12.50 9.77 20.50
N TRP A 593 -12.96 10.03 19.27
CA TRP A 593 -12.62 11.24 18.52
C TRP A 593 -13.79 12.19 18.27
N GLY A 594 -15.03 11.82 18.59
CA GLY A 594 -16.24 12.58 18.27
C GLY A 594 -16.84 12.22 16.92
N ASP A 595 -17.84 12.97 16.47
CA ASP A 595 -18.54 12.70 15.21
C ASP A 595 -17.66 12.89 13.96
N ASP A 596 -16.65 13.75 14.05
CA ASP A 596 -15.66 14.02 12.99
C ASP A 596 -14.49 13.00 12.99
N ALA A 597 -14.66 11.83 13.60
CA ALA A 597 -13.62 10.80 13.74
C ALA A 597 -13.05 10.31 12.40
N GLU A 598 -13.85 10.29 11.33
CA GLU A 598 -13.40 9.85 10.01
C GLU A 598 -12.85 10.99 9.14
N GLU A 599 -13.04 12.25 9.57
CA GLU A 599 -12.56 13.42 8.84
C GLU A 599 -11.06 13.63 9.07
N TYR A 600 -10.34 13.95 8.00
CA TYR A 600 -8.94 14.35 8.08
C TYR A 600 -8.85 15.83 8.45
N LYS A 601 -8.52 16.09 9.72
CA LYS A 601 -8.54 17.44 10.31
C LYS A 601 -7.28 17.68 11.16
N PRO A 602 -6.19 18.19 10.56
CA PRO A 602 -4.96 18.53 11.28
C PRO A 602 -5.18 19.45 12.47
N GLU A 603 -6.12 20.39 12.36
CA GLU A 603 -6.44 21.41 13.38
C GLU A 603 -6.82 20.81 14.74
N ARG A 604 -7.27 19.55 14.79
CA ARG A 604 -7.54 18.83 16.05
C ARG A 604 -6.32 18.72 16.97
N TRP A 605 -5.13 18.76 16.38
CA TRP A 605 -3.87 18.65 17.08
C TRP A 605 -3.31 20.01 17.49
N LEU A 606 -4.02 21.10 17.24
CA LEU A 606 -3.56 22.46 17.55
C LEU A 606 -4.36 23.04 18.70
N ASN A 607 -3.72 23.85 19.54
CA ASN A 607 -4.40 24.70 20.51
C ASN A 607 -4.90 26.01 19.86
N GLY A 608 -5.57 26.87 20.63
CA GLY A 608 -6.10 28.15 20.11
C GLY A 608 -5.04 29.10 19.54
N ASP A 609 -3.77 28.92 19.92
CA ASP A 609 -2.62 29.71 19.47
C ASP A 609 -1.89 29.07 18.28
N GLY A 610 -2.38 27.94 17.74
CA GLY A 610 -1.78 27.24 16.61
C GLY A 610 -0.58 26.34 16.94
N PHE A 611 -0.27 26.12 18.23
CA PHE A 611 0.78 25.19 18.65
C PHE A 611 0.28 23.75 18.74
N PHE A 612 1.14 22.81 18.36
CA PHE A 612 0.86 21.39 18.46
C PHE A 612 0.64 20.95 19.91
N ARG A 613 -0.47 20.27 20.14
CA ARG A 613 -0.87 19.69 21.42
C ARG A 613 -0.97 18.17 21.26
N PRO A 614 -0.03 17.39 21.83
CA PRO A 614 -0.09 15.93 21.77
C PRO A 614 -1.30 15.40 22.55
N GLU A 615 -1.89 14.33 22.05
CA GLU A 615 -2.93 13.57 22.76
C GLU A 615 -2.35 12.52 23.71
N ASN A 616 -3.21 11.98 24.58
CA ASN A 616 -2.87 10.86 25.44
C ASN A 616 -2.31 9.69 24.58
N PRO A 617 -1.12 9.13 24.88
CA PRO A 617 -0.51 8.06 24.08
C PRO A 617 -1.29 6.73 24.10
N PHE A 618 -2.20 6.54 25.06
CA PHE A 618 -3.13 5.40 25.10
C PHE A 618 -4.41 5.64 24.28
N LYS A 619 -4.70 6.91 23.94
CA LYS A 619 -5.72 7.31 22.95
C LYS A 619 -5.15 7.28 21.53
N PHE A 620 -3.92 7.77 21.35
CA PHE A 620 -3.21 7.80 20.08
C PHE A 620 -1.96 6.89 20.12
N THR A 621 -2.13 5.64 19.72
CA THR A 621 -1.15 4.55 19.92
C THR A 621 -0.23 4.30 18.72
N ALA A 622 -0.12 5.23 17.76
CA ALA A 622 0.67 5.06 16.54
C ALA A 622 2.16 4.75 16.83
N PHE A 623 2.69 5.27 17.94
CA PHE A 623 4.06 5.03 18.41
C PHE A 623 4.12 4.11 19.64
N GLN A 624 3.10 3.27 19.88
CA GLN A 624 2.92 2.53 21.14
C GLN A 624 2.75 3.49 22.34
N ALA A 625 2.76 2.93 23.55
CA ALA A 625 2.76 3.68 24.81
C ALA A 625 3.46 2.87 25.92
N GLY A 626 3.63 3.47 27.09
CA GLY A 626 4.25 2.82 28.26
C GLY A 626 5.73 2.48 28.05
N PRO A 627 6.27 1.48 28.79
CA PRO A 627 7.71 1.13 28.73
C PRO A 627 8.20 0.72 27.34
N ARG A 628 7.30 0.28 26.44
CA ARG A 628 7.60 -0.12 25.06
C ARG A 628 7.29 0.97 24.01
N ILE A 629 7.11 2.23 24.41
CA ILE A 629 6.95 3.37 23.49
C ILE A 629 8.07 3.41 22.43
N CYS A 630 7.80 3.81 21.20
CA CYS A 630 8.81 3.85 20.13
C CYS A 630 10.01 4.73 20.51
N LEU A 631 11.24 4.22 20.39
CA LEU A 631 12.47 5.02 20.60
C LEU A 631 12.68 6.03 19.47
N GLY A 632 12.35 5.63 18.24
CA GLY A 632 12.52 6.45 17.05
C GLY A 632 11.39 7.44 16.80
N LYS A 633 10.53 7.75 17.78
CA LYS A 633 9.37 8.64 17.57
C LYS A 633 9.81 10.02 17.05
N GLU A 634 10.69 10.70 17.79
CA GLU A 634 11.16 12.03 17.42
C GLU A 634 12.00 12.00 16.14
N PHE A 635 12.79 10.93 15.96
CA PHE A 635 13.58 10.67 14.76
C PHE A 635 12.69 10.50 13.50
N ALA A 636 11.59 9.76 13.62
CA ALA A 636 10.63 9.56 12.52
C ALA A 636 9.92 10.86 12.15
N TYR A 637 9.42 11.63 13.13
CA TYR A 637 8.81 12.93 12.85
C TYR A 637 9.78 13.89 12.16
N ARG A 638 11.03 13.92 12.62
CA ARG A 638 12.10 14.70 11.99
C ARG A 638 12.33 14.31 10.53
N GLN A 639 12.51 13.01 10.25
CA GLN A 639 12.68 12.51 8.89
C GLN A 639 11.47 12.88 8.01
N MET A 640 10.25 12.65 8.50
CA MET A 640 9.02 12.96 7.76
C MET A 640 8.89 14.45 7.47
N LYS A 641 9.21 15.32 8.44
CA LYS A 641 9.13 16.78 8.26
C LYS A 641 10.17 17.28 7.26
N ILE A 642 11.41 16.80 7.33
CA ILE A 642 12.48 17.20 6.38
C ILE A 642 12.11 16.80 4.95
N LEU A 643 11.73 15.53 4.74
CA LEU A 643 11.32 15.07 3.41
C LEU A 643 10.09 15.84 2.91
N SER A 644 9.07 16.01 3.75
CA SER A 644 7.85 16.73 3.36
C SER A 644 8.12 18.19 3.05
N ALA A 645 8.93 18.88 3.87
CA ALA A 645 9.26 20.28 3.67
C ALA A 645 9.96 20.51 2.33
N LEU A 646 10.94 19.68 2.00
CA LEU A 646 11.67 19.79 0.73
C LEU A 646 10.77 19.51 -0.46
N LEU A 647 9.98 18.43 -0.41
CA LEU A 647 9.15 18.03 -1.54
C LEU A 647 8.00 19.01 -1.78
N LEU A 648 7.29 19.43 -0.73
CA LEU A 648 6.15 20.34 -0.85
C LEU A 648 6.59 21.76 -1.20
N ARG A 649 7.82 22.15 -0.84
CA ARG A 649 8.39 23.42 -1.29
C ARG A 649 8.50 23.49 -2.81
N TYR A 650 8.94 22.40 -3.46
CA TYR A 650 9.25 22.40 -4.89
C TYR A 650 8.16 21.78 -5.75
N PHE A 651 7.25 20.99 -5.19
CA PHE A 651 6.27 20.22 -5.96
C PHE A 651 4.87 20.32 -5.39
N VAL A 652 3.89 20.39 -6.28
CA VAL A 652 2.48 20.17 -5.96
C VAL A 652 2.10 18.78 -6.42
N PHE A 653 1.52 17.97 -5.52
CA PHE A 653 1.15 16.58 -5.78
C PHE A 653 -0.33 16.40 -6.10
N ARG A 654 -0.62 15.56 -7.09
CA ARG A 654 -1.96 15.03 -7.41
C ARG A 654 -1.91 13.53 -7.69
N LEU A 655 -3.02 12.84 -7.42
CA LEU A 655 -3.18 11.45 -7.83
C LEU A 655 -3.14 11.34 -9.36
N SER A 656 -2.52 10.28 -9.88
CA SER A 656 -2.51 10.01 -11.32
C SER A 656 -3.89 9.66 -11.86
N ASP A 657 -4.72 9.06 -11.01
CA ASP A 657 -6.12 8.72 -11.18
C ASP A 657 -6.84 8.98 -9.85
N ASP A 658 -7.68 10.01 -9.80
CA ASP A 658 -8.43 10.43 -8.61
C ASP A 658 -9.66 9.56 -8.32
N LYS A 659 -10.15 8.82 -9.33
CA LYS A 659 -11.30 7.92 -9.28
C LYS A 659 -10.93 6.53 -8.78
N LYS A 660 -9.67 6.10 -8.98
CA LYS A 660 -9.21 4.81 -8.47
C LYS A 660 -9.29 4.75 -6.95
N THR A 661 -9.99 3.75 -6.43
CA THR A 661 -10.05 3.49 -4.98
C THR A 661 -8.69 2.99 -4.52
N VAL A 662 -8.14 3.61 -3.46
CA VAL A 662 -6.86 3.22 -2.86
C VAL A 662 -7.13 2.25 -1.72
N ASN A 663 -6.49 1.08 -1.78
CA ASN A 663 -6.57 0.02 -0.77
C ASN A 663 -5.20 -0.17 -0.10
N TYR A 664 -5.15 -0.98 0.96
CA TYR A 664 -3.90 -1.38 1.62
C TYR A 664 -3.57 -2.85 1.39
N ARG A 665 -2.27 -3.17 1.43
CA ARG A 665 -1.77 -4.55 1.45
C ARG A 665 -1.65 -5.02 2.90
N THR A 666 -2.25 -6.16 3.24
CA THR A 666 -2.18 -6.72 4.61
C THR A 666 -0.80 -7.33 4.88
N MET A 667 0.09 -6.53 5.45
CA MET A 667 1.42 -6.90 5.94
C MET A 667 1.72 -6.19 7.27
N ILE A 668 2.91 -6.37 7.85
CA ILE A 668 3.25 -5.82 9.18
C ILE A 668 3.01 -4.30 9.22
N SER A 669 3.36 -3.62 8.14
CA SER A 669 3.11 -2.20 7.87
C SER A 669 1.91 -1.98 6.94
N LEU A 670 1.20 -0.87 7.07
CA LEU A 670 0.00 -0.56 6.29
C LEU A 670 0.33 0.00 4.88
N HIS A 671 0.97 -0.77 4.00
CA HIS A 671 1.35 -0.27 2.67
C HIS A 671 0.13 0.01 1.78
N ILE A 672 0.22 0.99 0.88
CA ILE A 672 -0.77 1.16 -0.20
C ILE A 672 -0.61 0.02 -1.19
N ASP A 673 -1.72 -0.65 -1.49
CA ASP A 673 -1.75 -1.78 -2.41
C ASP A 673 -1.55 -1.29 -3.85
N GLY A 674 -0.58 -1.88 -4.55
CA GLY A 674 -0.19 -1.49 -5.91
C GLY A 674 0.53 -0.14 -6.02
N GLY A 675 1.03 0.44 -4.91
CA GLY A 675 1.81 1.69 -4.92
C GLY A 675 0.98 2.97 -5.06
N LEU A 676 1.61 4.12 -4.83
CA LEU A 676 0.96 5.43 -4.88
C LEU A 676 1.44 6.20 -6.11
N HIS A 677 0.64 6.13 -7.17
CA HIS A 677 0.95 6.75 -8.44
C HIS A 677 0.49 8.22 -8.45
N VAL A 678 1.43 9.14 -8.62
CA VAL A 678 1.18 10.59 -8.58
C VAL A 678 1.67 11.28 -9.85
N ARG A 679 1.00 12.38 -10.18
CA ARG A 679 1.51 13.44 -11.04
C ARG A 679 1.91 14.61 -10.16
N PHE A 680 2.93 15.33 -10.57
CA PHE A 680 3.43 16.48 -9.84
C PHE A 680 4.07 17.45 -10.82
N TRP A 681 4.09 18.72 -10.45
CA TRP A 681 4.68 19.81 -11.21
C TRP A 681 5.47 20.68 -10.24
N TYR A 682 6.41 21.47 -10.77
CA TYR A 682 7.12 22.46 -9.95
C TYR A 682 6.13 23.36 -9.24
N ASN A 683 6.47 23.92 -8.09
CA ASN A 683 5.69 24.97 -7.45
C ASN A 683 6.18 26.37 -7.87
N PRO A 684 5.76 26.93 -9.04
CA PRO A 684 5.88 28.34 -9.32
C PRO A 684 4.61 29.08 -8.84
N PRO A 685 4.75 30.28 -8.25
CA PRO A 685 3.61 31.14 -7.89
C PRO A 685 2.63 31.39 -9.05
N LEU A 686 3.14 31.38 -10.30
CA LEU A 686 2.34 31.53 -11.52
C LEU A 686 1.34 30.38 -11.74
N LEU A 687 1.67 29.15 -11.33
CA LEU A 687 0.79 28.00 -11.49
C LEU A 687 -0.24 27.90 -10.37
N GLU A 688 0.12 28.27 -9.13
CA GLU A 688 -0.85 28.46 -8.05
C GLU A 688 -1.92 29.49 -8.46
N SER A 689 -1.46 30.63 -8.99
CA SER A 689 -2.36 31.67 -9.51
C SER A 689 -3.24 31.17 -10.67
N ALA A 690 -2.65 30.45 -11.64
CA ALA A 690 -3.42 29.87 -12.75
C ALA A 690 -4.52 28.92 -12.27
N LEU A 691 -4.25 28.07 -11.27
CA LEU A 691 -5.22 27.14 -10.69
C LEU A 691 -6.31 27.87 -9.89
N CYS A 692 -5.93 28.86 -9.08
CA CYS A 692 -6.88 29.72 -8.35
C CYS A 692 -7.82 30.43 -9.32
N MET A 693 -7.27 31.01 -10.38
CA MET A 693 -8.01 31.65 -11.45
C MET A 693 -8.98 30.67 -12.15
N GLN A 694 -8.56 29.44 -12.45
CA GLN A 694 -9.45 28.43 -13.04
C GLN A 694 -10.67 28.09 -12.16
N GLN A 695 -10.52 28.15 -10.84
CA GLN A 695 -11.59 27.83 -9.89
C GLN A 695 -12.52 29.02 -9.66
N ASN A 696 -11.95 30.21 -9.52
CA ASN A 696 -12.64 31.37 -8.96
C ASN A 696 -13.02 32.43 -10.01
N PHE A 697 -12.31 32.52 -11.13
CA PHE A 697 -12.61 33.51 -12.16
C PHE A 697 -13.85 33.10 -12.99
N LYS A 698 -14.73 34.07 -13.24
CA LYS A 698 -15.90 33.92 -14.10
C LYS A 698 -15.87 35.02 -15.15
N ALA A 699 -15.68 34.63 -16.41
CA ALA A 699 -15.68 35.55 -17.53
C ALA A 699 -17.09 36.07 -17.82
N GLN A 700 -17.21 37.36 -18.15
CA GLN A 700 -18.43 37.97 -18.64
C GLN A 700 -18.53 37.86 -20.16
N PRO A 701 -19.75 37.79 -20.74
CA PRO A 701 -19.94 37.68 -22.19
C PRO A 701 -19.26 38.78 -23.02
N SER A 702 -19.10 39.99 -22.47
CA SER A 702 -18.47 41.13 -23.14
C SER A 702 -16.95 41.16 -23.05
N ASP A 703 -16.32 40.23 -22.33
CA ASP A 703 -14.90 40.27 -22.05
C ASP A 703 -14.04 40.00 -23.29
N ILE A 704 -12.95 40.76 -23.38
CA ILE A 704 -11.91 40.60 -24.37
C ILE A 704 -10.61 40.21 -23.67
N PHE A 705 -10.08 39.04 -24.03
CA PHE A 705 -8.86 38.49 -23.45
C PHE A 705 -7.66 38.69 -24.38
N LEU A 706 -6.70 39.47 -23.92
CA LEU A 706 -5.43 39.74 -24.58
C LEU A 706 -4.37 38.70 -24.18
N CYS A 707 -4.21 37.68 -25.02
CA CYS A 707 -3.35 36.53 -24.78
C CYS A 707 -2.02 36.62 -25.55
N SER A 708 -0.94 36.13 -24.95
CA SER A 708 0.38 36.07 -25.61
C SER A 708 1.39 35.33 -24.76
N ALA A 709 2.38 34.67 -25.36
CA ALA A 709 3.61 34.40 -24.62
C ALA A 709 4.32 35.73 -24.26
N PRO A 710 5.04 35.83 -23.13
CA PRO A 710 5.74 37.07 -22.76
C PRO A 710 6.68 37.56 -23.86
N LYS A 711 6.83 38.88 -23.97
CA LYS A 711 7.83 39.56 -24.85
C LYS A 711 7.63 39.38 -26.36
N THR A 712 6.43 39.03 -26.78
CA THR A 712 5.99 38.93 -28.19
C THR A 712 5.41 40.23 -28.76
N GLY A 713 5.68 41.39 -28.15
CA GLY A 713 5.04 42.67 -28.51
C GLY A 713 3.88 43.08 -27.58
N THR A 714 3.86 42.52 -26.38
CA THR A 714 2.79 42.66 -25.36
C THR A 714 2.41 44.10 -25.04
N THR A 715 3.40 44.98 -24.85
CA THR A 715 3.17 46.40 -24.57
C THR A 715 2.41 47.10 -25.70
N TRP A 716 2.77 46.80 -26.96
CA TRP A 716 2.16 47.41 -28.13
C TRP A 716 0.71 46.96 -28.30
N ARG A 717 0.46 45.65 -28.19
CA ARG A 717 -0.89 45.07 -28.21
C ARG A 717 -1.79 45.70 -27.14
N ASN A 718 -1.29 45.80 -25.90
CA ASN A 718 -2.03 46.37 -24.80
C ASN A 718 -2.38 47.84 -25.07
N ALA A 719 -1.39 48.66 -25.47
CA ALA A 719 -1.61 50.07 -25.79
C ALA A 719 -2.63 50.25 -26.92
N LEU A 720 -2.49 49.48 -27.99
CA LEU A 720 -3.34 49.57 -29.17
C LEU A 720 -4.79 49.19 -28.86
N THR A 721 -5.00 48.04 -28.21
CA THR A 721 -6.34 47.57 -27.88
C THR A 721 -7.02 48.48 -26.85
N PHE A 722 -6.26 48.94 -25.84
CA PHE A 722 -6.77 49.91 -24.88
C PHE A 722 -7.21 51.21 -25.57
N SER A 723 -6.41 51.73 -26.50
CA SER A 723 -6.73 52.95 -27.24
C SER A 723 -7.97 52.79 -28.13
N ILE A 724 -8.16 51.63 -28.75
CA ILE A 724 -9.35 51.33 -29.55
C ILE A 724 -10.60 51.26 -28.66
N MET A 725 -10.51 50.58 -27.52
CA MET A 725 -11.61 50.40 -26.57
C MET A 725 -12.03 51.69 -25.86
N THR A 726 -11.09 52.59 -25.62
CA THR A 726 -11.30 53.86 -24.89
C THR A 726 -11.32 55.07 -25.83
N ARG A 727 -11.53 54.85 -27.13
CA ARG A 727 -11.49 55.92 -28.12
C ARG A 727 -12.56 56.98 -27.81
N HIS A 728 -12.10 58.20 -27.58
CA HIS A 728 -12.91 59.41 -27.46
C HIS A 728 -12.28 60.50 -28.34
N ASP A 729 -13.02 61.56 -28.65
CA ASP A 729 -12.54 62.65 -29.51
C ASP A 729 -11.38 63.46 -28.87
N ASP A 730 -11.16 63.32 -27.56
CA ASP A 730 -10.10 63.98 -26.81
C ASP A 730 -9.05 62.99 -26.26
N PHE A 731 -7.87 62.97 -26.88
CA PHE A 731 -6.74 62.13 -26.48
C PHE A 731 -5.91 62.72 -25.33
N THR A 732 -6.15 63.97 -24.93
CA THR A 732 -5.31 64.67 -23.93
C THR A 732 -5.42 64.09 -22.53
N ASN A 733 -6.49 63.32 -22.26
CA ASN A 733 -6.77 62.70 -20.96
C ASN A 733 -6.57 61.16 -20.96
N SER A 734 -5.91 60.58 -21.96
CA SER A 734 -5.71 59.13 -22.01
C SER A 734 -4.82 58.64 -20.85
N PRO A 735 -5.23 57.59 -20.10
CA PRO A 735 -4.39 56.96 -19.08
C PRO A 735 -3.00 56.53 -19.58
N LEU A 736 -2.87 56.23 -20.88
CA LEU A 736 -1.60 55.82 -21.51
C LEU A 736 -0.54 56.93 -21.57
N LEU A 737 -0.92 58.20 -21.32
CA LEU A 737 0.05 59.31 -21.23
C LEU A 737 0.87 59.26 -19.93
N ASN A 738 0.30 58.73 -18.86
CA ASN A 738 0.88 58.76 -17.52
C ASN A 738 1.05 57.37 -16.88
N LYS A 739 0.50 56.32 -17.47
CA LYS A 739 0.60 54.93 -17.01
C LYS A 739 1.13 54.01 -18.12
N LEU A 740 1.84 52.95 -17.73
CA LEU A 740 2.23 51.91 -18.65
C LEU A 740 1.01 51.11 -19.12
N PRO A 741 0.99 50.59 -20.35
CA PRO A 741 -0.13 49.78 -20.86
C PRO A 741 -0.47 48.56 -20.00
N HIS A 742 0.51 48.01 -19.25
CA HIS A 742 0.32 46.89 -18.32
C HIS A 742 -0.32 47.29 -16.99
N GLU A 743 -0.35 48.59 -16.67
CA GLU A 743 -1.07 49.13 -15.50
C GLU A 743 -2.53 49.48 -15.85
N CYS A 744 -2.81 49.70 -17.13
CA CYS A 744 -4.16 49.98 -17.62
C CYS A 744 -4.98 48.70 -17.88
N ILE A 745 -4.32 47.57 -18.13
CA ILE A 745 -4.97 46.29 -18.41
C ILE A 745 -4.41 45.25 -17.43
N PRO A 746 -5.22 44.75 -16.49
CA PRO A 746 -4.73 43.79 -15.51
C PRO A 746 -4.34 42.47 -16.19
N CYS A 747 -3.24 41.88 -15.71
CA CYS A 747 -2.82 40.54 -16.07
C CYS A 747 -3.40 39.56 -15.06
N LEU A 748 -4.29 38.68 -15.50
CA LEU A 748 -5.13 37.87 -14.60
C LEU A 748 -4.30 37.04 -13.63
N GLU A 749 -3.31 36.30 -14.11
CA GLU A 749 -2.47 35.48 -13.23
C GLU A 749 -1.58 36.30 -12.29
N LEU A 750 -1.29 37.58 -12.58
CA LEU A 750 -0.57 38.44 -11.64
C LEU A 750 -1.52 39.09 -10.62
N ALA A 751 -2.74 39.39 -11.05
CA ALA A 751 -3.79 39.92 -10.18
C ALA A 751 -4.21 38.88 -9.14
N PHE A 752 -4.49 37.64 -9.56
CA PHE A 752 -4.82 36.53 -8.67
C PHE A 752 -3.66 36.11 -7.75
N LEU A 753 -2.42 36.30 -8.19
CA LEU A 753 -1.25 36.09 -7.33
C LEU A 753 -1.20 37.10 -6.18
N SER A 754 -1.67 38.33 -6.42
CA SER A 754 -1.62 39.43 -5.44
C SER A 754 -2.88 39.50 -4.58
N ASN A 755 -4.04 39.14 -5.15
CA ASN A 755 -5.34 39.12 -4.49
C ASN A 755 -6.16 37.92 -4.99
N PRO A 756 -6.31 36.85 -4.18
CA PRO A 756 -7.09 35.66 -4.54
C PRO A 756 -8.59 35.94 -4.77
N GLU A 757 -9.12 37.03 -4.22
CA GLU A 757 -10.50 37.48 -4.38
C GLU A 757 -10.62 38.58 -5.45
N PHE A 758 -9.78 38.52 -6.49
CA PHE A 758 -9.85 39.49 -7.58
C PHE A 758 -11.27 39.57 -8.17
N VAL A 759 -11.90 40.74 -8.03
CA VAL A 759 -13.20 41.08 -8.63
C VAL A 759 -12.93 41.98 -9.84
N ASP A 760 -13.75 41.76 -10.87
CA ASP A 760 -13.70 42.30 -12.25
C ASP A 760 -13.01 43.64 -12.48
N ALA A 761 -12.39 43.79 -13.67
CA ALA A 761 -11.81 45.05 -14.09
C ALA A 761 -12.89 46.07 -14.48
N GLU A 762 -12.63 47.37 -14.26
CA GLU A 762 -13.55 48.46 -14.66
C GLU A 762 -13.86 48.48 -16.17
N LEU A 763 -12.96 47.90 -16.98
CA LEU A 763 -13.11 47.71 -18.42
C LEU A 763 -13.17 46.20 -18.72
N PRO A 764 -13.98 45.74 -19.69
CA PRO A 764 -14.06 44.34 -20.12
C PRO A 764 -12.84 43.92 -20.96
N LEU A 765 -11.64 44.34 -20.55
CA LEU A 765 -10.38 44.13 -21.24
C LEU A 765 -9.35 43.60 -20.23
N LEU A 766 -8.99 42.34 -20.41
CA LEU A 766 -8.14 41.58 -19.49
C LEU A 766 -6.96 40.98 -20.27
N SER A 767 -5.83 40.75 -19.62
CA SER A 767 -4.66 40.12 -20.25
C SER A 767 -4.21 38.86 -19.52
N THR A 768 -3.56 37.96 -20.26
CA THR A 768 -2.95 36.75 -19.68
C THR A 768 -1.80 36.22 -20.54
N HIS A 769 -0.82 35.62 -19.89
CA HIS A 769 0.28 34.87 -20.48
C HIS A 769 0.10 33.35 -20.37
N LEU A 770 -1.04 32.85 -19.89
CA LEU A 770 -1.27 31.43 -19.80
C LEU A 770 -1.40 30.77 -21.18
N PRO A 771 -0.92 29.52 -21.34
CA PRO A 771 -1.22 28.72 -22.52
C PRO A 771 -2.72 28.44 -22.61
N TYR A 772 -3.23 28.26 -23.82
CA TYR A 772 -4.66 28.11 -24.10
C TYR A 772 -5.34 27.04 -23.22
N THR A 773 -4.66 25.92 -22.99
CA THR A 773 -5.16 24.80 -22.18
C THR A 773 -5.28 25.10 -20.68
N LEU A 774 -4.64 26.16 -20.20
CA LEU A 774 -4.72 26.60 -18.80
C LEU A 774 -5.72 27.75 -18.58
N LEU A 775 -6.39 28.24 -19.62
CA LEU A 775 -7.44 29.24 -19.45
C LEU A 775 -8.64 28.66 -18.68
N PRO A 776 -9.31 29.46 -17.81
CA PRO A 776 -10.53 29.09 -17.14
C PRO A 776 -11.60 28.58 -18.11
N LYS A 777 -12.38 27.58 -17.67
CA LYS A 777 -13.49 27.04 -18.47
C LYS A 777 -14.52 28.10 -18.82
N SER A 778 -14.77 29.07 -17.94
CA SER A 778 -15.66 30.20 -18.23
C SER A 778 -15.19 31.02 -19.43
N ILE A 779 -13.88 31.08 -19.68
CA ILE A 779 -13.35 31.63 -20.92
C ILE A 779 -13.58 30.62 -22.03
N LEU A 780 -13.01 29.41 -21.94
CA LEU A 780 -12.97 28.42 -23.04
C LEU A 780 -14.35 28.00 -23.57
N GLU A 781 -15.35 27.88 -22.71
CA GLU A 781 -16.71 27.40 -23.01
C GLU A 781 -17.70 28.55 -23.33
N SER A 782 -17.31 29.82 -23.13
CA SER A 782 -18.16 30.96 -23.46
C SER A 782 -18.30 31.16 -24.97
N ASP A 783 -19.51 31.37 -25.46
CA ASP A 783 -19.75 31.64 -26.88
C ASP A 783 -19.50 33.12 -27.26
N ASN A 784 -19.43 34.02 -26.29
CA ASN A 784 -19.40 35.48 -26.53
C ASN A 784 -18.05 36.14 -26.24
N CYS A 785 -17.20 35.56 -25.39
CA CYS A 785 -15.92 36.16 -25.04
C CYS A 785 -14.94 36.12 -26.22
N LYS A 786 -14.27 37.24 -26.53
CA LYS A 786 -13.26 37.32 -27.59
C LYS A 786 -11.85 37.06 -27.06
N ILE A 787 -11.03 36.35 -27.82
CA ILE A 787 -9.62 36.12 -27.52
C ILE A 787 -8.77 36.72 -28.62
N ILE A 788 -7.83 37.59 -28.25
CA ILE A 788 -6.86 38.18 -29.16
C ILE A 788 -5.48 37.67 -28.76
N TYR A 789 -4.90 36.82 -29.61
CA TYR A 789 -3.56 36.28 -29.42
C TYR A 789 -2.56 36.97 -30.34
N ILE A 790 -1.44 37.44 -29.78
CA ILE A 790 -0.29 37.91 -30.57
C ILE A 790 0.90 36.97 -30.41
N CYS A 791 1.49 36.57 -31.52
CA CYS A 791 2.77 35.88 -31.55
C CYS A 791 3.84 36.72 -32.25
N ARG A 792 5.10 36.34 -32.06
CA ARG A 792 6.26 36.97 -32.67
C ARG A 792 7.25 35.90 -33.12
N GLU A 793 8.14 36.26 -34.03
CA GLU A 793 9.24 35.39 -34.42
C GLU A 793 10.00 34.86 -33.16
N PRO A 794 10.25 33.54 -33.07
CA PRO A 794 10.79 32.90 -31.86
C PRO A 794 12.16 33.41 -31.40
N LYS A 795 13.11 33.66 -32.32
CA LYS A 795 14.43 34.19 -32.00
C LYS A 795 14.30 35.59 -31.39
N ASP A 796 13.48 36.44 -32.00
CA ASP A 796 13.21 37.78 -31.50
C ASP A 796 12.55 37.78 -30.11
N THR A 797 11.64 36.84 -29.88
CA THR A 797 10.98 36.63 -28.58
C THR A 797 12.00 36.20 -27.52
N PHE A 798 12.85 35.22 -27.85
CA PHE A 798 13.93 34.78 -26.98
C PHE A 798 14.88 35.92 -26.62
N VAL A 799 15.36 36.68 -27.61
CA VAL A 799 16.27 37.81 -27.40
C VAL A 799 15.61 38.86 -26.50
N SER A 800 14.35 39.23 -26.77
CA SER A 800 13.63 40.21 -25.95
C SER A 800 13.41 39.75 -24.50
N TRP A 801 13.09 38.47 -24.31
CA TRP A 801 12.95 37.85 -22.99
C TRP A 801 14.28 37.77 -22.24
N TRP A 802 15.36 37.41 -22.93
CA TRP A 802 16.69 37.39 -22.38
C TRP A 802 17.12 38.77 -21.87
N TYR A 803 17.03 39.81 -22.69
CA TYR A 803 17.40 41.16 -22.26
C TYR A 803 16.54 41.67 -21.10
N PHE A 804 15.23 41.41 -21.14
CA PHE A 804 14.31 41.81 -20.09
C PHE A 804 14.65 41.15 -18.75
N THR A 805 14.89 39.83 -18.75
CA THR A 805 15.26 39.10 -17.53
C THR A 805 16.60 39.56 -16.96
N GLN A 806 17.58 39.85 -17.83
CA GLN A 806 18.88 40.41 -17.39
C GLN A 806 18.74 41.81 -16.79
N THR A 807 17.88 42.67 -17.36
CA THR A 807 17.64 44.02 -16.84
C THR A 807 16.90 44.00 -15.50
N ILE A 808 15.91 43.12 -15.33
CA ILE A 808 15.22 42.96 -14.05
C ILE A 808 16.18 42.44 -12.98
N LYS A 809 16.99 41.42 -13.28
CA LYS A 809 18.00 40.90 -12.35
C LYS A 809 19.02 41.95 -11.93
N ALA A 810 19.48 42.77 -12.87
CA ALA A 810 20.41 43.87 -12.57
C ALA A 810 19.82 44.93 -11.63
N LYS A 811 18.50 45.13 -11.64
CA LYS A 811 17.80 46.09 -10.77
C LYS A 811 17.45 45.53 -9.38
N LEU A 812 17.35 44.21 -9.20
CA LEU A 812 16.84 43.60 -7.97
C LEU A 812 17.92 43.18 -6.95
N SER A 813 19.20 42.96 -7.32
CA SER A 813 20.43 42.97 -6.48
C SER A 813 21.57 42.15 -7.11
N SER A 814 22.82 42.48 -6.75
CA SER A 814 24.11 42.18 -7.41
C SER A 814 24.76 40.81 -7.11
N LYS A 815 24.04 39.80 -6.63
CA LYS A 815 24.63 38.50 -6.20
C LYS A 815 24.11 37.24 -6.90
N VAL A 816 23.32 37.37 -7.98
CA VAL A 816 22.86 36.22 -8.77
C VAL A 816 23.78 36.03 -9.98
N SER A 817 24.30 34.81 -10.18
CA SER A 817 25.10 34.49 -11.36
C SER A 817 24.25 34.68 -12.63
N LEU A 818 24.79 35.46 -13.57
CA LEU A 818 24.14 35.68 -14.86
C LEU A 818 24.16 34.36 -15.63
N VAL A 819 22.99 33.89 -16.05
CA VAL A 819 22.90 32.75 -16.98
C VAL A 819 23.60 33.16 -18.28
N THR A 820 24.22 32.24 -19.00
CA THR A 820 24.79 32.58 -20.31
C THR A 820 23.68 32.58 -21.37
N PRO A 821 23.78 33.39 -22.44
CA PRO A 821 22.82 33.36 -23.54
C PRO A 821 22.62 31.95 -24.11
N ASP A 822 23.68 31.14 -24.19
CA ASP A 822 23.61 29.75 -24.67
C ASP A 822 22.76 28.84 -23.78
N HIS A 823 22.92 28.96 -22.46
CA HIS A 823 22.11 28.19 -21.51
C HIS A 823 20.65 28.64 -21.53
N ALA A 824 20.41 29.95 -21.62
CA ALA A 824 19.06 30.49 -21.73
C ALA A 824 18.38 30.06 -23.03
N PHE A 825 19.11 30.04 -24.15
CA PHE A 825 18.61 29.55 -25.43
C PHE A 825 18.26 28.06 -25.36
N LYS A 826 19.13 27.24 -24.74
CA LYS A 826 18.86 25.81 -24.52
C LYS A 826 17.60 25.59 -23.68
N TRP A 827 17.37 26.38 -22.64
CA TRP A 827 16.14 26.31 -21.84
C TRP A 827 14.90 26.72 -22.63
N PHE A 828 14.97 27.83 -23.37
CA PHE A 828 13.89 28.30 -24.24
C PHE A 828 13.51 27.23 -25.28
N PHE A 829 14.50 26.64 -25.94
CA PHE A 829 14.29 25.58 -26.93
C PHE A 829 13.71 24.30 -26.33
N GLN A 830 14.15 23.92 -25.12
CA GLN A 830 13.63 22.76 -24.37
C GLN A 830 12.26 23.01 -23.71
N GLY A 831 11.67 24.20 -23.88
CA GLY A 831 10.38 24.54 -23.29
C GLY A 831 10.40 24.79 -21.77
N LYS A 832 11.59 25.06 -21.20
CA LYS A 832 11.76 25.39 -19.78
C LYS A 832 11.49 26.87 -19.54
N SER A 833 10.21 27.23 -19.50
CA SER A 833 9.72 28.59 -19.29
C SER A 833 8.59 28.58 -18.25
N GLY A 834 8.39 29.71 -17.56
CA GLY A 834 7.34 29.87 -16.54
C GLY A 834 5.91 29.68 -17.05
N TYR A 835 5.71 29.75 -18.38
CA TYR A 835 4.41 29.55 -19.04
C TYR A 835 4.40 28.30 -19.94
N GLY A 836 5.34 27.38 -19.73
CA GLY A 836 5.49 26.15 -20.50
C GLY A 836 6.20 26.33 -21.85
N PRO A 837 6.23 25.27 -22.69
CA PRO A 837 6.93 25.31 -23.96
C PRO A 837 6.36 26.33 -24.94
N TYR A 838 7.23 27.19 -25.49
CA TYR A 838 6.83 28.28 -26.39
C TYR A 838 6.06 27.79 -27.63
N TRP A 839 6.48 26.65 -28.18
CA TRP A 839 5.86 26.04 -29.36
C TRP A 839 4.42 25.60 -29.09
N ASP A 840 4.21 24.87 -28.00
CA ASP A 840 2.88 24.41 -27.58
C ASP A 840 1.97 25.59 -27.23
N HIS A 841 2.55 26.63 -26.64
CA HIS A 841 1.85 27.87 -26.33
C HIS A 841 1.26 28.51 -27.59
N ILE A 842 2.07 28.71 -28.63
CA ILE A 842 1.57 29.27 -29.90
C ILE A 842 0.57 28.34 -30.58
N LEU A 843 0.93 27.05 -30.69
CA LEU A 843 0.11 26.07 -31.41
C LEU A 843 -1.29 25.93 -30.81
N GLY A 844 -1.42 26.03 -29.48
CA GLY A 844 -2.73 25.99 -28.81
C GLY A 844 -3.66 27.10 -29.28
N TYR A 845 -3.17 28.35 -29.30
CA TYR A 845 -3.96 29.50 -29.75
C TYR A 845 -4.19 29.50 -31.26
N TRP A 846 -3.20 29.07 -32.05
CA TRP A 846 -3.36 28.95 -33.50
C TRP A 846 -4.44 27.93 -33.86
N LYS A 847 -4.42 26.73 -33.26
CA LYS A 847 -5.48 25.73 -33.45
C LYS A 847 -6.86 26.28 -33.08
N ALA A 848 -6.95 26.95 -31.93
CA ALA A 848 -8.20 27.59 -31.49
C ALA A 848 -8.71 28.66 -32.49
N SER A 849 -7.82 29.44 -33.12
CA SER A 849 -8.20 30.40 -34.18
C SER A 849 -8.71 29.74 -35.46
N VAL A 850 -8.22 28.56 -35.80
CA VAL A 850 -8.72 27.80 -36.96
C VAL A 850 -10.08 27.18 -36.64
N GLU A 851 -10.26 26.67 -35.42
CA GLU A 851 -11.52 26.05 -34.98
C GLU A 851 -12.63 27.07 -34.72
N ARG A 852 -12.28 28.27 -34.25
CA ARG A 852 -13.24 29.32 -33.83
C ARG A 852 -12.81 30.71 -34.32
N PRO A 853 -12.79 30.96 -35.65
CA PRO A 853 -12.23 32.17 -36.25
C PRO A 853 -13.00 33.46 -35.88
N GLU A 854 -14.29 33.36 -35.59
CA GLU A 854 -15.12 34.50 -35.15
C GLU A 854 -14.82 34.96 -33.72
N ARG A 855 -14.09 34.13 -32.96
CA ARG A 855 -13.88 34.30 -31.53
C ARG A 855 -12.41 34.48 -31.16
N VAL A 856 -11.53 33.72 -31.81
CA VAL A 856 -10.10 33.69 -31.51
C VAL A 856 -9.32 34.29 -32.66
N PHE A 857 -8.87 35.52 -32.46
CA PHE A 857 -8.07 36.27 -33.42
C PHE A 857 -6.59 36.02 -33.18
N PHE A 858 -5.91 35.47 -34.17
CA PHE A 858 -4.48 35.17 -34.10
C PHE A 858 -3.69 36.13 -34.98
N PHE A 859 -2.80 36.90 -34.38
CA PHE A 859 -1.99 37.91 -35.06
C PHE A 859 -0.50 37.64 -34.92
N LYS A 860 0.26 37.97 -35.97
CA LYS A 860 1.72 38.05 -35.90
C LYS A 860 2.13 39.50 -35.72
N TYR A 861 3.07 39.73 -34.82
CA TYR A 861 3.64 41.06 -34.58
C TYR A 861 4.26 41.64 -35.85
N GLU A 862 4.90 40.81 -36.68
CA GLU A 862 5.51 41.18 -37.94
C GLU A 862 4.48 41.69 -38.94
N ASP A 863 3.38 40.94 -39.14
CA ASP A 863 2.30 41.35 -40.04
C ASP A 863 1.60 42.63 -39.56
N LEU A 864 1.40 42.77 -38.24
CA LEU A 864 0.85 43.99 -37.63
C LEU A 864 1.75 45.21 -37.87
N LYS A 865 3.07 45.02 -37.86
CA LYS A 865 4.05 46.08 -38.14
C LYS A 865 4.06 46.48 -39.62
N GLU A 866 3.84 45.52 -40.52
CA GLU A 866 3.79 45.79 -41.97
C GLU A 866 2.47 46.47 -42.39
N ASP A 867 1.32 46.05 -41.85
CA ASP A 867 0.00 46.63 -42.15
C ASP A 867 -0.75 47.05 -40.87
N THR A 868 -0.24 48.06 -40.19
CA THR A 868 -0.85 48.52 -38.94
C THR A 868 -2.31 48.95 -39.12
N LEU A 869 -2.66 49.64 -40.21
CA LEU A 869 -4.02 50.13 -40.43
C LEU A 869 -5.01 48.98 -40.64
N GLY A 870 -4.65 47.97 -41.44
CA GLY A 870 -5.51 46.82 -41.69
C GLY A 870 -5.77 46.00 -40.44
N TYR A 871 -4.75 45.79 -39.61
CA TYR A 871 -4.92 45.05 -38.35
C TYR A 871 -5.62 45.86 -37.27
N VAL A 872 -5.45 47.18 -37.20
CA VAL A 872 -6.25 48.06 -36.30
C VAL A 872 -7.74 47.98 -36.65
N LYS A 873 -8.08 47.98 -37.94
CA LYS A 873 -9.47 47.81 -38.41
C LYS A 873 -10.03 46.41 -38.15
N LYS A 874 -9.19 45.39 -37.96
CA LYS A 874 -9.62 44.04 -37.56
C LYS A 874 -9.80 43.93 -36.04
N LEU A 875 -9.09 44.75 -35.26
CA LEU A 875 -9.15 44.78 -33.81
C LEU A 875 -10.36 45.56 -33.27
N GLY A 876 -10.74 46.66 -33.93
CA GLY A 876 -11.91 47.48 -33.59
C GLY A 876 -13.10 47.16 -34.47
#